data_AF-A0A959LEL0-F1
#
_entry.id   AF-A0A959LEL0-F1
#
_cell.length_a   1.000
_cell.length_b   1.000
_cell.length_c   1.000
_cell.angle_alpha   90.00
_cell.angle_beta   90.00
_cell.angle_gamma   90.00
#
_symmetry.space_group_name_H-M   'P 1'
#
loop_
_entity.id
_entity.type
_entity.pdbx_description
1 polymer ?
#
loop_
_entity_poly.entity_id
_entity_poly.type
_entity_poly.pdbx_seq_one_letter_code
_entity_poly.pdbx_strand_id
1 'polypeptide(L)'
;MRIATIILLTLLVPACILAQKKDKSTPAKPDYGAFTSATLSGLSFRSIGPAVTSGRIADFAVNPNNHSEYYVAAAAGGVWKTTDHGITFTPIFDSQGSYSIGCVTLDPSNPSVVWVGTGENNNQRSVSYGDGVYMSPDGGKSWQHKGLKTSEHIANIIVHPDDPRTIYVAAYGPVWSAGGERGVYKSTDGGTTWTCVKAVSDYTGCNDLVMDPRDPDVLYAAFHQRMRKVFTYIGGGPESALFKSTDRGATWTKLEGGLPGGDLGRIGLAISPVNPDVLYTVIEANDDKGGIYRSTDQGASWEKRSGTYTSGNYYQEIVCDPKNVDRIYITDTYYKISDDGGRTVRNLGELNKHIDNHAIWIDPTNTDHLLVGCDGGVYETWNLAGTWHFKDNLPVTQFYKVSTDNAEPFYHVHGGTQDNLSLGGPSRTTSANGIVNADWYVTSLGDGFETQVDPTDPNIIYAQAQYGALSRFDRRSGEYLYIKPIEGENDPALRWNWDAPLLISQHDPTRLYFGANKLFRTNDRGNSWTIISPDLSRNIDRNKLEVMGRVWSVDAVSKNGSTDIFGQLTSIAESKFDPNLLWVGTDDGLIQKTTDGGATWTKYDNLPGVPDMSYVHQIIASLHDRNTAYVCFNHHRYGDFKPYVLKTTNGGASWTPIQSDLPERGSVYTIAEDHVDPNLLFAGTEFGVFFSTDRGGHWVQLKAGLPTIAVRDIEIQRRENDLVLGTFGRGFYILDDYSPLRGLNKEKLEEEAILFPVKDPWMFVERYPIGLRSKGHLGSSYFVTPNPEMGAVFTYYLKEEIQTLKAQRQAREAKAHENNQRVFYPPMDSLRMEDHQEDPYLLLTIEDARGRVIRHLKTGTGKGLKQIVWDLTTATPAPVGNRYTPGPDVLFGSAETGHLVAPGRYKVSLSKVVDGVITPLSGPQSFLVKQLEQGSLPTNMEANVTFLEQVSTLRKAASAATDILGNLEHRIGLIETAVVDMPAKGAEVLRQAAAIKDDLLALNIRLNGDGTAASRQFEVPPSINDRIGGIQGALWAVTTPVPKTYGDSYVIARKQFTALMADLKKADESVRQLEGVLEQQGAPYTPGRWPEKW
;
A
#
# COMPACT_ATOMS: atom_id res chain seq x y z
N MET A 1 -44.11 42.28 76.93
CA MET A 1 -45.49 42.62 76.52
C MET A 1 -46.00 41.50 75.60
N ARG A 2 -47.02 40.73 76.06
CA ARG A 2 -47.96 39.80 75.37
C ARG A 2 -47.39 38.74 74.39
N ILE A 3 -47.29 37.45 74.77
CA ILE A 3 -48.31 36.34 74.77
C ILE A 3 -48.71 35.86 73.36
N ALA A 4 -48.40 34.59 73.03
CA ALA A 4 -49.40 33.54 72.70
C ALA A 4 -48.76 32.16 72.42
N THR A 5 -49.34 31.16 73.07
CA THR A 5 -49.12 29.69 73.02
C THR A 5 -49.81 29.07 71.79
N ILE A 6 -49.31 27.94 71.25
CA ILE A 6 -50.08 26.72 70.88
C ILE A 6 -49.12 25.57 70.53
N ILE A 7 -49.42 24.40 71.09
CA ILE A 7 -48.83 23.07 70.89
C ILE A 7 -49.67 22.32 69.85
N LEU A 8 -49.06 21.60 68.90
CA LEU A 8 -49.63 20.34 68.39
C LEU A 8 -48.58 19.42 67.73
N LEU A 9 -48.64 18.14 68.14
CA LEU A 9 -47.88 16.97 67.67
C LEU A 9 -47.97 16.73 66.15
N THR A 10 -46.96 16.07 65.57
CA THR A 10 -47.17 14.99 64.59
C THR A 10 -45.95 14.06 64.46
N LEU A 11 -46.25 12.81 64.10
CA LEU A 11 -45.47 11.58 64.27
C LEU A 11 -44.12 11.53 63.52
N LEU A 12 -43.12 10.95 64.19
CA LEU A 12 -41.92 10.36 63.57
C LEU A 12 -42.24 8.95 63.06
N VAL A 13 -42.13 8.74 61.74
CA VAL A 13 -42.03 7.42 61.09
C VAL A 13 -40.58 7.27 60.60
N PRO A 14 -39.87 6.16 60.90
CA PRO A 14 -38.53 5.95 60.39
C PRO A 14 -38.62 5.42 58.95
N ALA A 15 -38.19 6.23 57.98
CA ALA A 15 -37.97 5.75 56.62
C ALA A 15 -36.64 4.97 56.59
N CYS A 16 -36.74 3.65 56.41
CA CYS A 16 -35.62 2.80 56.02
C CYS A 16 -34.98 3.36 54.75
N ILE A 17 -33.77 3.90 54.88
CA ILE A 17 -32.92 4.24 53.74
C ILE A 17 -32.41 2.91 53.17
N LEU A 18 -33.11 2.41 52.14
CA LEU A 18 -32.56 1.44 51.21
C LEU A 18 -31.50 2.15 50.37
N ALA A 19 -30.24 2.06 50.80
CA ALA A 19 -29.10 2.40 49.98
C ALA A 19 -29.02 1.41 48.81
N GLN A 20 -29.62 1.76 47.66
CA GLN A 20 -29.33 1.10 46.39
C GLN A 20 -27.88 1.44 46.03
N LYS A 21 -26.97 0.47 46.24
CA LYS A 21 -25.71 0.41 45.50
C LYS A 21 -26.06 0.45 44.02
N LYS A 22 -25.85 1.59 43.36
CA LYS A 22 -25.69 1.61 41.90
C LYS A 22 -24.41 0.84 41.62
N ASP A 23 -24.57 -0.43 41.24
CA ASP A 23 -23.54 -1.14 40.49
C ASP A 23 -23.22 -0.27 39.27
N LYS A 24 -22.05 0.35 39.29
CA LYS A 24 -21.38 0.77 38.06
C LYS A 24 -20.83 -0.52 37.43
N SER A 25 -21.72 -1.38 36.96
CA SER A 25 -21.33 -2.31 35.91
C SER A 25 -21.12 -1.45 34.67
N THR A 26 -19.86 -1.21 34.32
CA THR A 26 -19.51 -0.83 32.95
C THR A 26 -20.21 -1.85 32.06
N PRO A 27 -21.09 -1.47 31.12
CA PRO A 27 -21.67 -2.44 30.21
C PRO A 27 -20.52 -3.22 29.58
N ALA A 28 -20.55 -4.55 29.69
CA ALA A 28 -19.55 -5.39 29.07
C ALA A 28 -19.46 -5.01 27.59
N LYS A 29 -18.25 -4.75 27.09
CA LYS A 29 -18.05 -4.53 25.65
C LYS A 29 -18.70 -5.72 24.91
N PRO A 30 -19.45 -5.49 23.81
CA PRO A 30 -20.03 -6.58 23.07
C PRO A 30 -18.91 -7.55 22.64
N ASP A 31 -19.14 -8.85 22.83
CA ASP A 31 -18.20 -9.88 22.40
C ASP A 31 -18.43 -10.17 20.91
N TYR A 32 -17.60 -9.58 20.06
CA TYR A 32 -17.62 -9.77 18.61
C TYR A 32 -16.93 -11.07 18.15
N GLY A 33 -16.43 -11.90 19.07
CA GLY A 33 -15.88 -13.23 18.78
C GLY A 33 -14.72 -13.21 17.78
N ALA A 34 -14.76 -14.09 16.77
CA ALA A 34 -13.74 -14.22 15.74
C ALA A 34 -13.76 -13.11 14.67
N PHE A 35 -14.65 -12.12 14.77
CA PHE A 35 -14.79 -11.04 13.79
C PHE A 35 -13.67 -9.98 13.98
N THR A 36 -12.46 -10.30 13.53
CA THR A 36 -11.26 -9.48 13.73
C THR A 36 -10.44 -9.35 12.44
N SER A 37 -9.52 -8.37 12.41
CA SER A 37 -8.59 -8.17 11.28
C SER A 37 -7.78 -9.43 10.92
N ALA A 38 -7.37 -10.23 11.91
CA ALA A 38 -6.59 -11.45 11.69
C ALA A 38 -7.39 -12.51 10.91
N THR A 39 -8.68 -12.65 11.24
CA THR A 39 -9.61 -13.58 10.58
C THR A 39 -9.85 -13.22 9.12
N LEU A 40 -9.67 -11.95 8.73
CA LEU A 40 -9.94 -11.44 7.39
C LEU A 40 -8.68 -11.25 6.54
N SER A 41 -7.52 -11.72 7.02
CA SER A 41 -6.23 -11.54 6.35
C SER A 41 -6.12 -12.10 4.93
N GLY A 42 -7.05 -12.96 4.50
CA GLY A 42 -7.17 -13.40 3.11
C GLY A 42 -7.67 -12.34 2.13
N LEU A 43 -8.28 -11.25 2.61
CA LEU A 43 -8.63 -10.07 1.80
C LEU A 43 -7.47 -9.09 1.84
N SER A 44 -6.58 -9.17 0.85
CA SER A 44 -5.36 -8.35 0.80
C SER A 44 -5.47 -7.24 -0.23
N PHE A 45 -5.10 -6.02 0.15
CA PHE A 45 -4.88 -4.94 -0.79
C PHE A 45 -3.65 -5.20 -1.66
N ARG A 46 -3.66 -4.68 -2.88
CA ARG A 46 -2.49 -4.55 -3.75
C ARG A 46 -2.24 -3.09 -4.09
N SER A 47 -0.98 -2.68 -4.11
CA SER A 47 -0.60 -1.37 -4.64
C SER A 47 -0.61 -1.42 -6.17
N ILE A 48 -1.08 -0.35 -6.80
CA ILE A 48 -0.96 -0.14 -8.25
C ILE A 48 0.02 0.99 -8.60
N GLY A 49 0.72 1.55 -7.61
CA GLY A 49 1.57 2.73 -7.77
C GLY A 49 0.73 4.00 -7.92
N PRO A 50 1.15 4.96 -8.78
CA PRO A 50 2.36 4.97 -9.60
C PRO A 50 3.64 5.31 -8.82
N ALA A 51 4.79 5.26 -9.49
CA ALA A 51 6.04 5.92 -9.06
C ALA A 51 6.47 7.04 -10.05
N VAL A 52 5.63 7.36 -11.04
CA VAL A 52 5.91 8.33 -12.12
C VAL A 52 6.24 9.73 -11.61
N THR A 53 5.45 10.19 -10.64
CA THR A 53 5.74 11.34 -9.79
C THR A 53 5.78 10.75 -8.40
N SER A 54 6.95 10.71 -7.78
CA SER A 54 7.12 10.10 -6.45
C SER A 54 6.41 10.97 -5.41
N GLY A 55 7.03 11.26 -4.27
CA GLY A 55 6.44 12.17 -3.28
C GLY A 55 7.51 12.87 -2.46
N ARG A 56 7.05 13.68 -1.51
CA ARG A 56 7.91 14.53 -0.70
C ARG A 56 8.90 13.75 0.14
N ILE A 57 10.18 14.06 -0.06
CA ILE A 57 11.30 13.53 0.73
C ILE A 57 11.73 14.57 1.75
N ALA A 58 11.68 14.21 3.03
CA ALA A 58 12.00 15.11 4.13
C ALA A 58 13.51 15.10 4.47
N ASP A 59 14.17 13.94 4.39
CA ASP A 59 15.54 13.79 4.88
C ASP A 59 16.26 12.55 4.31
N PHE A 60 17.59 12.53 4.42
CA PHE A 60 18.46 11.41 4.05
C PHE A 60 19.45 11.05 5.15
N ALA A 61 19.73 9.76 5.26
CA ALA A 61 20.86 9.25 6.03
C ALA A 61 21.73 8.35 5.13
N VAL A 62 22.91 8.83 4.75
CA VAL A 62 23.85 8.08 3.89
C VAL A 62 24.94 7.44 4.74
N ASN A 63 25.22 6.15 4.53
CA ASN A 63 26.25 5.44 5.28
C ASN A 63 27.64 6.01 4.91
N PRO A 64 28.39 6.61 5.86
CA PRO A 64 29.66 7.28 5.56
C PRO A 64 30.77 6.31 5.12
N ASN A 65 30.62 5.02 5.41
CA ASN A 65 31.59 3.99 5.03
C ASN A 65 31.20 3.27 3.71
N ASN A 66 29.99 3.51 3.20
CA ASN A 66 29.46 2.88 1.99
C ASN A 66 28.31 3.72 1.40
N HIS A 67 28.62 4.67 0.52
CA HIS A 67 27.60 5.55 -0.09
C HIS A 67 26.57 4.82 -0.98
N SER A 68 26.73 3.52 -1.29
CA SER A 68 25.68 2.71 -1.92
C SER A 68 24.50 2.43 -0.99
N GLU A 69 24.72 2.52 0.32
CA GLU A 69 23.72 2.30 1.36
C GLU A 69 23.23 3.63 1.93
N TYR A 70 21.93 3.90 1.76
CA TYR A 70 21.30 5.08 2.34
C TYR A 70 19.81 4.86 2.62
N TYR A 71 19.31 5.74 3.48
CA TYR A 71 17.95 5.78 3.97
C TYR A 71 17.27 7.03 3.47
N VAL A 72 16.02 6.88 3.04
CA VAL A 72 15.16 7.95 2.54
C VAL A 72 13.97 8.09 3.49
N ALA A 73 13.84 9.26 4.11
CA ALA A 73 12.67 9.60 4.92
C ALA A 73 11.63 10.30 4.05
N ALA A 74 10.51 9.64 3.77
CA ALA A 74 9.39 10.28 3.09
C ALA A 74 8.56 11.07 4.12
N ALA A 75 8.21 12.33 3.80
CA ALA A 75 7.39 13.17 4.67
C ALA A 75 6.04 12.50 5.02
N ALA A 76 5.51 11.75 4.04
CA ALA A 76 4.47 10.76 4.21
C ALA A 76 4.80 9.54 3.33
N GLY A 77 4.89 8.34 3.93
CA GLY A 77 5.23 7.11 3.22
C GLY A 77 6.32 6.25 3.87
N GLY A 78 6.68 6.56 5.12
CA GLY A 78 7.63 5.78 5.92
C GLY A 78 9.10 5.99 5.55
N VAL A 79 9.94 5.06 5.97
CA VAL A 79 11.39 5.06 5.72
C VAL A 79 11.74 3.93 4.75
N TRP A 80 12.57 4.26 3.77
CA TRP A 80 13.03 3.35 2.73
C TRP A 80 14.54 3.21 2.78
N LYS A 81 15.03 2.01 2.46
CA LYS A 81 16.46 1.70 2.41
C LYS A 81 16.86 1.22 1.02
N THR A 82 18.04 1.63 0.57
CA THR A 82 18.76 0.99 -0.52
C THR A 82 20.15 0.56 -0.07
N THR A 83 20.72 -0.43 -0.76
CA THR A 83 22.10 -0.89 -0.62
C THR A 83 22.84 -0.94 -1.95
N ASP A 84 22.23 -0.41 -3.02
CA ASP A 84 22.66 -0.55 -4.41
C ASP A 84 22.54 0.75 -5.21
N HIS A 85 22.76 1.91 -4.56
CA HIS A 85 22.63 3.24 -5.17
C HIS A 85 21.22 3.56 -5.71
N GLY A 86 20.18 3.05 -5.05
CA GLY A 86 18.80 3.31 -5.42
C GLY A 86 18.34 2.56 -6.68
N ILE A 87 19.07 1.52 -7.11
CA ILE A 87 18.56 0.59 -8.13
C ILE A 87 17.31 -0.10 -7.58
N THR A 88 17.29 -0.42 -6.29
CA THR A 88 16.10 -0.88 -5.57
C THR A 88 15.92 -0.17 -4.24
N PHE A 89 14.67 0.01 -3.82
CA PHE A 89 14.29 0.52 -2.50
C PHE A 89 13.41 -0.50 -1.78
N THR A 90 13.71 -0.73 -0.50
CA THR A 90 12.92 -1.59 0.39
C THR A 90 12.28 -0.73 1.47
N PRO A 91 10.95 -0.79 1.68
CA PRO A 91 10.31 -0.12 2.80
C PRO A 91 10.68 -0.87 4.09
N ILE A 92 11.14 -0.14 5.10
CA ILE A 92 11.60 -0.70 6.38
C ILE A 92 10.77 -0.25 7.57
N PHE A 93 9.74 0.58 7.35
CA PHE A 93 8.93 1.21 8.40
C PHE A 93 7.42 0.93 8.30
N ASP A 94 6.98 0.10 7.34
CA ASP A 94 5.56 -0.11 6.99
C ASP A 94 4.67 -0.64 8.13
N SER A 95 5.26 -1.27 9.16
CA SER A 95 4.54 -1.85 10.31
C SER A 95 4.61 -1.02 11.59
N GLN A 96 5.22 0.17 11.57
CA GLN A 96 5.34 1.03 12.74
C GLN A 96 4.08 1.90 12.95
N GLY A 97 4.00 2.57 14.11
CA GLY A 97 2.83 3.35 14.51
C GLY A 97 2.62 4.66 13.76
N SER A 98 3.60 5.09 12.95
CA SER A 98 3.52 6.29 12.12
C SER A 98 4.10 6.03 10.73
N TYR A 99 3.66 6.83 9.77
CA TYR A 99 4.09 6.83 8.37
C TYR A 99 4.64 8.20 7.95
N SER A 100 4.47 9.22 8.78
CA SER A 100 4.99 10.56 8.54
C SER A 100 6.34 10.69 9.22
N ILE A 101 7.35 11.12 8.48
CA ILE A 101 8.74 11.16 8.96
C ILE A 101 9.26 12.59 8.88
N GLY A 102 9.88 13.05 9.97
CA GLY A 102 10.52 14.37 10.06
C GLY A 102 12.02 14.33 9.81
N CYS A 103 12.71 13.31 10.31
CA CYS A 103 14.15 13.14 10.12
C CYS A 103 14.61 11.68 10.26
N VAL A 104 15.78 11.36 9.70
CA VAL A 104 16.47 10.09 9.84
C VAL A 104 17.96 10.32 10.05
N THR A 105 18.57 9.66 11.02
CA THR A 105 20.00 9.79 11.28
C THR A 105 20.64 8.44 11.59
N LEU A 106 21.94 8.32 11.31
CA LEU A 106 22.74 7.16 11.67
C LEU A 106 23.55 7.47 12.92
N ASP A 107 23.76 6.46 13.75
CA ASP A 107 24.78 6.55 14.79
C ASP A 107 26.16 6.69 14.12
N PRO A 108 26.90 7.78 14.39
CA PRO A 108 28.21 8.04 13.77
C PRO A 108 29.26 6.98 14.13
N SER A 109 29.10 6.31 15.27
CA SER A 109 29.99 5.24 15.74
C SER A 109 29.61 3.86 15.16
N ASN A 110 28.35 3.69 14.74
CA ASN A 110 27.84 2.44 14.18
C ASN A 110 26.69 2.70 13.18
N PRO A 111 26.98 2.79 11.87
CA PRO A 111 25.96 3.05 10.85
C PRO A 111 24.86 1.99 10.72
N SER A 112 24.93 0.85 11.43
CA SER A 112 23.82 -0.11 11.51
C SER A 112 22.72 0.33 12.49
N VAL A 113 23.00 1.30 13.38
CA VAL A 113 22.01 1.86 14.29
C VAL A 113 21.38 3.09 13.63
N VAL A 114 20.07 3.02 13.41
CA VAL A 114 19.29 4.05 12.71
C VAL A 114 18.29 4.66 13.68
N TRP A 115 18.21 5.98 13.72
CA TRP A 115 17.22 6.72 14.49
C TRP A 115 16.26 7.45 13.54
N VAL A 116 14.98 7.44 13.89
CA VAL A 116 13.91 8.06 13.09
C VAL A 116 13.05 8.93 14.00
N GLY A 117 12.89 10.19 13.62
CA GLY A 117 11.91 11.10 14.21
C GLY A 117 10.65 11.13 13.36
N THR A 118 9.49 10.80 13.93
CA THR A 118 8.22 10.79 13.19
C THR A 118 7.51 12.15 13.26
N GLY A 119 6.69 12.40 12.24
CA GLY A 119 5.99 13.65 11.98
C GLY A 119 6.83 14.65 11.21
N GLU A 120 6.39 14.97 9.99
CA GLU A 120 7.03 15.95 9.10
C GLU A 120 7.24 17.29 9.83
N ASN A 121 8.45 17.84 9.78
CA ASN A 121 8.81 19.05 10.54
C ASN A 121 8.37 20.36 9.86
N ASN A 122 7.70 20.30 8.71
CA ASN A 122 7.14 21.47 8.03
C ASN A 122 5.87 22.00 8.71
N ASN A 123 5.45 23.21 8.32
CA ASN A 123 4.30 23.90 8.90
C ASN A 123 3.11 23.96 7.92
N GLN A 124 3.01 23.00 6.99
CA GLN A 124 2.02 23.00 5.91
C GLN A 124 0.60 22.61 6.34
N ARG A 125 -0.38 22.89 5.48
CA ARG A 125 -1.81 22.63 5.74
C ARG A 125 -2.18 21.14 5.66
N SER A 126 -1.34 20.39 4.94
CA SER A 126 -1.44 18.96 4.67
C SER A 126 -0.37 18.14 5.42
N VAL A 127 0.31 18.74 6.41
CA VAL A 127 1.30 18.04 7.25
C VAL A 127 0.65 16.93 8.08
N SER A 128 1.27 15.76 8.10
CA SER A 128 0.86 14.63 8.93
C SER A 128 1.61 14.61 10.25
N TYR A 129 1.01 14.03 11.29
CA TYR A 129 1.59 13.97 12.62
C TYR A 129 2.21 12.61 12.92
N GLY A 130 3.30 12.66 13.68
CA GLY A 130 4.02 11.52 14.20
C GLY A 130 3.54 11.06 15.57
N ASP A 131 4.25 10.08 16.09
CA ASP A 131 4.10 9.48 17.41
C ASP A 131 5.46 9.36 18.15
N GLY A 132 6.50 10.09 17.74
CA GLY A 132 7.74 10.27 18.50
C GLY A 132 8.99 9.70 17.82
N VAL A 133 9.90 9.12 18.61
CA VAL A 133 11.22 8.67 18.15
C VAL A 133 11.28 7.15 18.10
N TYR A 134 11.93 6.62 17.07
CA TYR A 134 12.23 5.20 16.91
C TYR A 134 13.72 4.96 16.74
N MET A 135 14.18 3.77 17.13
CA MET A 135 15.54 3.30 16.89
C MET A 135 15.53 1.87 16.35
N SER A 136 16.34 1.62 15.34
CA SER A 136 16.64 0.29 14.82
C SER A 136 18.11 -0.06 15.09
N PRO A 137 18.42 -1.18 15.76
CA PRO A 137 19.79 -1.59 16.02
C PRO A 137 20.43 -2.39 14.87
N ASP A 138 19.65 -2.73 13.83
CA ASP A 138 20.00 -3.73 12.81
C ASP A 138 19.75 -3.26 11.37
N GLY A 139 19.87 -1.95 11.17
CA GLY A 139 19.80 -1.31 9.86
C GLY A 139 18.39 -1.24 9.29
N GLY A 140 17.35 -1.30 10.12
CA GLY A 140 15.94 -1.16 9.75
C GLY A 140 15.13 -2.46 9.78
N LYS A 141 15.69 -3.59 10.23
CA LYS A 141 14.96 -4.88 10.23
C LYS A 141 14.03 -5.00 11.43
N SER A 142 14.39 -4.40 12.55
CA SER A 142 13.56 -4.28 13.75
C SER A 142 13.60 -2.86 14.31
N TRP A 143 12.54 -2.46 15.02
CA TRP A 143 12.38 -1.11 15.54
C TRP A 143 11.92 -1.10 16.99
N GLN A 144 12.37 -0.10 17.74
CA GLN A 144 11.97 0.17 19.11
C GLN A 144 11.40 1.59 19.18
N HIS A 145 10.19 1.74 19.72
CA HIS A 145 9.64 3.06 20.06
C HIS A 145 10.37 3.61 21.30
N LYS A 146 10.96 4.78 21.18
CA LYS A 146 11.84 5.41 22.16
C LYS A 146 11.22 6.60 22.90
N GLY A 147 9.94 6.93 22.69
CA GLY A 147 9.24 7.98 23.43
C GLY A 147 9.02 9.27 22.61
N LEU A 148 8.78 10.40 23.30
CA LEU A 148 8.39 11.68 22.70
C LEU A 148 7.06 11.64 21.91
N LYS A 149 6.11 10.84 22.40
CA LYS A 149 4.85 10.51 21.71
C LYS A 149 3.94 11.71 21.45
N THR A 150 4.06 12.75 22.24
CA THR A 150 3.25 13.97 22.19
C THR A 150 3.97 15.13 21.51
N SER A 151 5.18 14.90 20.96
CA SER A 151 5.88 15.91 20.17
C SER A 151 5.17 16.16 18.84
N GLU A 152 4.53 15.14 18.28
CA GLU A 152 3.88 15.12 16.95
C GLU A 152 4.80 15.40 15.76
N HIS A 153 5.85 16.20 15.92
CA HIS A 153 6.83 16.56 14.90
C HIS A 153 8.22 16.57 15.53
N ILE A 154 9.13 15.78 14.96
CA ILE A 154 10.54 15.71 15.37
C ILE A 154 11.38 16.29 14.25
N ALA A 155 12.10 17.38 14.52
CA ALA A 155 12.83 18.10 13.48
C ALA A 155 14.23 17.55 13.23
N ASN A 156 14.93 17.10 14.27
CA ASN A 156 16.33 16.67 14.18
C ASN A 156 16.68 15.73 15.35
N ILE A 157 17.57 14.76 15.12
CA ILE A 157 18.15 13.85 16.12
C ILE A 157 19.67 13.87 15.96
N ILE A 158 20.39 14.10 17.07
CA ILE A 158 21.86 14.01 17.12
C ILE A 158 22.26 12.91 18.09
N VAL A 159 23.06 11.95 17.62
CA VAL A 159 23.72 10.95 18.45
C VAL A 159 25.14 11.44 18.75
N HIS A 160 25.54 11.43 20.02
CA HIS A 160 26.88 11.88 20.42
C HIS A 160 27.95 10.94 19.83
N PRO A 161 29.03 11.48 19.21
CA PRO A 161 29.99 10.68 18.44
C PRO A 161 30.76 9.65 19.28
N ASP A 162 31.14 10.01 20.51
CA ASP A 162 31.91 9.14 21.40
C ASP A 162 31.09 8.42 22.50
N ASP A 163 29.79 8.69 22.60
CA ASP A 163 28.89 8.06 23.59
C ASP A 163 27.49 7.89 22.97
N PRO A 164 27.25 6.78 22.24
CA PRO A 164 26.00 6.58 21.53
C PRO A 164 24.76 6.43 22.44
N ARG A 165 24.95 6.40 23.77
CA ARG A 165 23.85 6.46 24.74
C ARG A 165 23.37 7.89 24.98
N THR A 166 24.19 8.88 24.66
CA THR A 166 23.84 10.30 24.75
C THR A 166 23.25 10.75 23.42
N ILE A 167 21.95 11.08 23.45
CA ILE A 167 21.18 11.49 22.26
C ILE A 167 20.47 12.80 22.55
N TYR A 168 20.45 13.70 21.58
CA TYR A 168 19.68 14.94 21.61
C TYR A 168 18.60 14.92 20.54
N VAL A 169 17.43 15.45 20.87
CA VAL A 169 16.29 15.55 19.96
C VAL A 169 15.77 16.98 19.95
N ALA A 170 15.68 17.56 18.76
CA ALA A 170 14.94 18.79 18.51
C ALA A 170 13.45 18.44 18.34
N ALA A 171 12.73 18.49 19.45
CA ALA A 171 11.28 18.29 19.47
C ALA A 171 10.60 19.60 19.09
N TYR A 172 9.96 19.64 17.92
CA TYR A 172 9.34 20.86 17.41
C TYR A 172 7.97 21.10 18.05
N GLY A 173 7.31 20.03 18.46
CA GLY A 173 5.99 20.09 19.09
C GLY A 173 4.82 20.20 18.11
N PRO A 174 3.59 20.05 18.64
CA PRO A 174 2.36 20.24 17.89
C PRO A 174 2.27 21.57 17.14
N VAL A 175 1.85 21.53 15.87
CA VAL A 175 1.58 22.74 15.07
C VAL A 175 0.16 23.28 15.27
N TRP A 176 -0.78 22.40 15.60
CA TRP A 176 -2.22 22.69 15.65
C TRP A 176 -2.72 23.05 17.06
N SER A 177 -1.89 22.88 18.09
CA SER A 177 -2.22 23.07 19.50
C SER A 177 -1.02 23.58 20.30
N ALA A 178 -1.29 24.08 21.51
CA ALA A 178 -0.28 24.43 22.49
C ALA A 178 0.24 23.18 23.23
N GLY A 179 1.41 23.24 23.84
CA GLY A 179 1.95 22.20 24.73
C GLY A 179 2.54 21.01 23.97
N GLY A 180 2.39 19.80 24.51
CA GLY A 180 3.10 18.61 23.99
C GLY A 180 4.59 18.63 24.31
N GLU A 181 5.30 17.57 23.92
CA GLU A 181 6.76 17.49 24.09
C GLU A 181 7.45 18.41 23.06
N ARG A 182 7.95 19.58 23.49
CA ARG A 182 8.63 20.54 22.60
C ARG A 182 9.85 21.17 23.29
N GLY A 183 10.91 21.39 22.51
CA GLY A 183 12.21 21.89 22.97
C GLY A 183 13.38 20.96 22.63
N VAL A 184 14.49 21.09 23.35
CA VAL A 184 15.64 20.18 23.23
C VAL A 184 15.53 19.11 24.31
N TYR A 185 15.42 17.86 23.89
CA TYR A 185 15.42 16.71 24.79
C TYR A 185 16.76 15.99 24.73
N LYS A 186 17.21 15.48 25.88
CA LYS A 186 18.44 14.72 26.04
C LYS A 186 18.15 13.37 26.68
N SER A 187 18.73 12.31 26.14
CA SER A 187 18.85 11.00 26.79
C SER A 187 20.33 10.73 27.08
N THR A 188 20.61 9.94 28.12
CA THR A 188 21.96 9.42 28.45
C THR A 188 21.96 7.90 28.64
N ASP A 189 20.84 7.25 28.32
CA ASP A 189 20.58 5.83 28.50
C ASP A 189 20.13 5.13 27.20
N GLY A 190 20.45 5.71 26.04
CA GLY A 190 20.10 5.13 24.74
C GLY A 190 18.62 5.30 24.36
N GLY A 191 18.02 6.42 24.77
CA GLY A 191 16.64 6.80 24.47
C GLY A 191 15.60 6.05 25.29
N THR A 192 15.97 5.50 26.45
CA THR A 192 14.98 4.87 27.37
C THR A 192 14.27 5.94 28.19
N THR A 193 14.98 6.99 28.61
CA THR A 193 14.41 8.17 29.26
C THR A 193 14.89 9.45 28.60
N TRP A 194 14.04 10.49 28.66
CA TRP A 194 14.29 11.80 28.07
C TRP A 194 14.13 12.90 29.13
N THR A 195 15.06 13.84 29.14
CA THR A 195 15.00 15.07 29.94
C THR A 195 14.93 16.26 29.01
N CYS A 196 13.94 17.14 29.19
CA CYS A 196 13.91 18.41 28.47
C CYS A 196 14.99 19.33 29.06
N VAL A 197 16.02 19.63 28.28
CA VAL A 197 17.17 20.45 28.70
C VAL A 197 17.06 21.90 28.24
N LYS A 198 16.15 22.19 27.29
CA LYS A 198 15.77 23.56 26.93
C LYS A 198 14.33 23.63 26.45
N ALA A 199 13.53 24.46 27.09
CA ALA A 199 12.19 24.87 26.64
C ALA A 199 12.12 26.40 26.50
N VAL A 200 11.07 26.90 25.82
CA VAL A 200 10.76 28.33 25.73
C VAL A 200 9.33 28.59 26.21
N SER A 201 8.34 28.02 25.54
CA SER A 201 6.91 28.14 25.89
C SER A 201 6.11 26.98 25.29
N ASP A 202 4.80 26.96 25.54
CA ASP A 202 3.86 26.02 24.93
C ASP A 202 3.62 26.24 23.42
N TYR A 203 4.18 27.28 22.81
CA TYR A 203 4.04 27.59 21.38
C TYR A 203 5.36 27.56 20.60
N THR A 204 6.47 27.34 21.30
CA THR A 204 7.82 27.57 20.76
C THR A 204 8.68 26.33 20.99
N GLY A 205 8.93 25.59 19.91
CA GLY A 205 9.72 24.36 19.90
C GLY A 205 11.06 24.51 19.18
N CYS A 206 11.91 23.50 19.31
CA CYS A 206 13.22 23.48 18.64
C CYS A 206 13.05 22.92 17.22
N ASN A 207 13.32 23.73 16.21
CA ASN A 207 13.18 23.33 14.80
C ASN A 207 14.50 22.91 14.15
N ASP A 208 15.64 23.23 14.78
CA ASP A 208 16.95 22.87 14.27
C ASP A 208 17.96 22.80 15.43
N LEU A 209 18.90 21.87 15.34
CA LEU A 209 19.91 21.62 16.37
C LEU A 209 21.20 21.17 15.67
N VAL A 210 22.33 21.79 16.00
CA VAL A 210 23.65 21.40 15.51
C VAL A 210 24.65 21.27 16.66
N MET A 211 25.62 20.37 16.51
CA MET A 211 26.68 20.08 17.46
C MET A 211 28.03 20.45 16.85
N ASP A 212 28.94 21.06 17.63
CA ASP A 212 30.31 21.29 17.15
C ASP A 212 31.04 19.94 17.03
N PRO A 213 31.51 19.55 15.83
CA PRO A 213 32.16 18.25 15.64
C PRO A 213 33.52 18.13 16.34
N ARG A 214 34.12 19.25 16.78
CA ARG A 214 35.38 19.28 17.53
C ARG A 214 35.16 19.16 19.03
N ASP A 215 34.00 19.61 19.51
CA ASP A 215 33.61 19.64 20.92
C ASP A 215 32.11 19.35 21.07
N PRO A 216 31.72 18.08 21.27
CA PRO A 216 30.33 17.67 21.45
C PRO A 216 29.60 18.31 22.65
N ASP A 217 30.30 19.07 23.49
CA ASP A 217 29.69 19.83 24.59
C ASP A 217 29.05 21.13 24.11
N VAL A 218 29.43 21.60 22.91
CA VAL A 218 28.93 22.81 22.29
C VAL A 218 27.76 22.48 21.36
N LEU A 219 26.60 23.04 21.67
CA LEU A 219 25.35 22.86 20.92
C LEU A 219 24.75 24.21 20.55
N TYR A 220 24.11 24.27 19.39
CA TYR A 220 23.35 25.42 18.94
C TYR A 220 21.95 24.99 18.54
N ALA A 221 20.94 25.71 19.03
CA ALA A 221 19.53 25.37 18.84
C ALA A 221 18.74 26.57 18.30
N ALA A 222 17.93 26.32 17.29
CA ALA A 222 16.96 27.26 16.74
C ALA A 222 15.56 26.97 17.29
N PHE A 223 14.94 27.98 17.91
CA PHE A 223 13.58 27.90 18.41
C PHE A 223 12.65 28.75 17.55
N HIS A 224 11.49 28.19 17.23
CA HIS A 224 10.49 28.84 16.38
C HIS A 224 9.11 28.82 17.04
N GLN A 225 8.56 30.01 17.25
CA GLN A 225 7.20 30.24 17.72
C GLN A 225 6.22 30.14 16.56
N ARG A 226 5.34 29.14 16.58
CA ARG A 226 4.36 28.93 15.50
C ARG A 226 3.06 28.34 16.00
N MET A 227 1.97 28.63 15.29
CA MET A 227 0.72 27.89 15.45
C MET A 227 -0.11 27.99 14.18
N ARG A 228 -0.84 26.92 13.89
CA ARG A 228 -1.78 26.85 12.79
C ARG A 228 -3.17 26.47 13.27
N LYS A 229 -4.18 26.96 12.55
CA LYS A 229 -5.59 26.54 12.62
C LYS A 229 -6.13 26.42 11.20
N VAL A 230 -7.34 25.87 11.05
CA VAL A 230 -8.02 25.81 9.73
C VAL A 230 -8.05 27.20 9.07
N PHE A 231 -8.34 28.25 9.85
CA PHE A 231 -8.58 29.59 9.36
C PHE A 231 -7.32 30.46 9.21
N THR A 232 -6.18 30.11 9.83
CA THR A 232 -4.98 30.97 9.81
C THR A 232 -3.68 30.22 10.12
N TYR A 233 -2.56 30.86 9.81
CA TYR A 233 -1.21 30.47 10.19
C TYR A 233 -0.51 31.69 10.80
N ILE A 234 0.21 31.49 11.90
CA ILE A 234 1.15 32.44 12.50
C ILE A 234 2.52 31.77 12.48
N GLY A 235 3.41 32.30 11.65
CA GLY A 235 4.72 31.70 11.34
C GLY A 235 5.89 32.36 12.03
N GLY A 236 5.66 33.04 13.14
CA GLY A 236 6.73 33.67 13.92
C GLY A 236 6.19 34.52 15.05
N GLY A 237 7.11 34.99 15.90
CA GLY A 237 6.79 35.82 17.05
C GLY A 237 8.02 36.18 17.88
N PRO A 238 7.84 36.86 19.02
CA PRO A 238 8.94 37.37 19.84
C PRO A 238 9.75 36.30 20.57
N GLU A 239 9.26 35.06 20.62
CA GLU A 239 9.91 33.94 21.32
C GLU A 239 10.88 33.16 20.43
N SER A 240 10.84 33.35 19.11
CA SER A 240 11.78 32.73 18.16
C SER A 240 13.19 33.29 18.36
N ALA A 241 14.18 32.42 18.52
CA ALA A 241 15.57 32.82 18.78
C ALA A 241 16.57 31.67 18.59
N LEU A 242 17.85 32.04 18.45
CA LEU A 242 18.98 31.13 18.51
C LEU A 242 19.55 31.05 19.93
N PHE A 243 19.97 29.86 20.34
CA PHE A 243 20.62 29.61 21.63
C PHE A 243 21.89 28.78 21.46
N LYS A 244 22.88 28.99 22.33
CA LYS A 244 24.11 28.21 22.43
C LYS A 244 24.25 27.60 23.83
N SER A 245 24.66 26.35 23.89
CA SER A 245 25.19 25.69 25.08
C SER A 245 26.66 25.37 24.87
N THR A 246 27.42 25.34 25.95
CA THR A 246 28.85 24.96 26.00
C THR A 246 29.12 23.94 27.11
N ASP A 247 28.05 23.30 27.60
CA ASP A 247 28.06 22.39 28.76
C ASP A 247 27.10 21.21 28.53
N ARG A 248 27.07 20.68 27.31
CA ARG A 248 26.25 19.51 26.91
C ARG A 248 24.75 19.72 27.10
N GLY A 249 24.29 20.97 26.95
CA GLY A 249 22.89 21.37 27.06
C GLY A 249 22.42 21.67 28.49
N ALA A 250 23.31 21.71 29.49
CA ALA A 250 22.89 22.00 30.87
C ALA A 250 22.46 23.46 31.05
N THR A 251 23.14 24.40 30.39
CA THR A 251 22.76 25.81 30.33
C THR A 251 22.78 26.31 28.88
N TRP A 252 21.95 27.33 28.61
CA TRP A 252 21.76 27.90 27.28
C TRP A 252 21.78 29.42 27.34
N THR A 253 22.60 30.02 26.48
CA THR A 253 22.69 31.47 26.30
C THR A 253 22.00 31.84 25.00
N LYS A 254 21.12 32.84 25.02
CA LYS A 254 20.52 33.39 23.79
C LYS A 254 21.62 34.06 22.97
N LEU A 255 21.68 33.75 21.68
CA LEU A 255 22.62 34.39 20.76
C LEU A 255 22.05 35.73 20.29
N GLU A 256 22.89 36.74 20.36
CA GLU A 256 22.59 38.12 19.98
C GLU A 256 23.81 38.71 19.26
N GLY A 257 23.80 40.00 18.95
CA GLY A 257 24.93 40.67 18.32
C GLY A 257 24.92 40.60 16.79
N GLY A 258 24.06 41.41 16.16
CA GLY A 258 23.97 41.56 14.70
C GLY A 258 22.84 40.77 14.04
N LEU A 259 22.21 39.83 14.76
CA LEU A 259 20.94 39.21 14.37
C LEU A 259 19.78 40.23 14.40
N PRO A 260 18.72 40.02 13.61
CA PRO A 260 17.59 40.94 13.55
C PRO A 260 16.80 40.94 14.87
N GLY A 261 16.36 42.14 15.30
CA GLY A 261 15.42 42.28 16.43
C GLY A 261 13.95 42.26 15.99
N GLY A 262 13.03 42.12 16.94
CA GLY A 262 11.58 42.01 16.70
C GLY A 262 11.11 40.56 16.59
N ASP A 263 9.94 40.36 15.99
CA ASP A 263 9.36 39.03 15.79
C ASP A 263 10.11 38.29 14.68
N LEU A 264 10.53 37.05 14.95
CA LEU A 264 11.24 36.18 14.00
C LEU A 264 10.38 34.96 13.66
N GLY A 265 10.46 34.50 12.41
CA GLY A 265 9.87 33.25 11.96
C GLY A 265 10.81 32.06 12.08
N ARG A 266 10.72 31.09 11.15
CA ARG A 266 11.59 29.91 11.15
C ARG A 266 13.05 30.33 10.92
N ILE A 267 13.97 29.67 11.63
CA ILE A 267 15.40 29.89 11.55
C ILE A 267 16.07 28.57 11.14
N GLY A 268 16.79 28.56 10.01
CA GLY A 268 17.67 27.46 9.62
C GLY A 268 19.10 27.71 10.09
N LEU A 269 19.82 26.68 10.52
CA LEU A 269 21.15 26.80 11.12
C LEU A 269 22.12 25.74 10.60
N ALA A 270 23.33 26.16 10.24
CA ALA A 270 24.43 25.24 9.89
C ALA A 270 25.76 25.67 10.51
N ILE A 271 26.56 24.67 10.87
CA ILE A 271 27.96 24.83 11.23
C ILE A 271 28.83 24.36 10.05
N SER A 272 29.85 25.12 9.68
CA SER A 272 30.73 24.71 8.59
C SER A 272 31.60 23.52 9.02
N PRO A 273 31.55 22.37 8.32
CA PRO A 273 32.44 21.25 8.61
C PRO A 273 33.91 21.55 8.26
N VAL A 274 34.16 22.55 7.40
CA VAL A 274 35.51 23.00 7.02
C VAL A 274 36.16 23.82 8.12
N ASN A 275 35.38 24.70 8.77
CA ASN A 275 35.82 25.51 9.90
C ASN A 275 34.63 25.73 10.87
N PRO A 276 34.54 24.98 11.98
CA PRO A 276 33.38 25.07 12.86
C PRO A 276 33.30 26.37 13.70
N ASP A 277 34.26 27.29 13.57
CA ASP A 277 34.09 28.67 14.06
C ASP A 277 33.11 29.48 13.20
N VAL A 278 32.85 29.03 11.98
CA VAL A 278 31.93 29.65 11.02
C VAL A 278 30.56 29.00 11.11
N LEU A 279 29.55 29.81 11.42
CA LEU A 279 28.15 29.40 11.41
C LEU A 279 27.38 30.23 10.39
N TYR A 280 26.41 29.60 9.75
CA TYR A 280 25.45 30.25 8.86
C TYR A 280 24.04 30.06 9.38
N THR A 281 23.21 31.09 9.20
CA THR A 281 21.79 30.99 9.48
C THR A 281 20.97 31.72 8.43
N VAL A 282 19.79 31.21 8.13
CA VAL A 282 18.79 31.88 7.29
C VAL A 282 17.53 32.12 8.13
N ILE A 283 17.06 33.37 8.15
CA ILE A 283 16.03 33.83 9.10
C ILE A 283 14.86 34.46 8.34
N GLU A 284 13.64 33.97 8.59
CA GLU A 284 12.40 34.65 8.21
C GLU A 284 12.12 35.80 9.19
N ALA A 285 11.90 37.01 8.68
CA ALA A 285 11.45 38.15 9.48
C ALA A 285 10.84 39.24 8.58
N ASN A 286 9.98 40.08 9.15
CA ASN A 286 9.33 41.20 8.45
C ASN A 286 10.28 42.41 8.24
N ASP A 287 9.80 43.46 7.55
CA ASP A 287 10.47 44.74 7.36
C ASP A 287 11.89 44.65 6.76
N ASP A 288 12.11 43.75 5.79
CA ASP A 288 13.43 43.48 5.17
C ASP A 288 14.52 43.02 6.16
N LYS A 289 14.13 42.60 7.38
CA LYS A 289 15.06 42.11 8.41
C LYS A 289 15.46 40.65 8.19
N GLY A 290 14.65 39.87 7.47
CA GLY A 290 14.99 38.52 7.06
C GLY A 290 16.26 38.46 6.21
N GLY A 291 16.94 37.32 6.18
CA GLY A 291 18.17 37.18 5.41
C GLY A 291 19.09 36.03 5.83
N ILE A 292 20.21 35.92 5.11
CA ILE A 292 21.34 35.06 5.48
C ILE A 292 22.28 35.85 6.38
N TYR A 293 22.68 35.23 7.49
CA TYR A 293 23.66 35.77 8.42
C TYR A 293 24.81 34.78 8.59
N ARG A 294 26.01 35.32 8.83
CA ARG A 294 27.21 34.54 9.09
C ARG A 294 27.87 34.99 10.39
N SER A 295 28.28 34.03 11.21
CA SER A 295 29.23 34.25 12.31
C SER A 295 30.58 33.64 11.93
N THR A 296 31.66 34.23 12.44
CA THR A 296 33.04 33.70 12.32
C THR A 296 33.71 33.51 13.67
N ASP A 297 32.95 33.66 14.74
CA ASP A 297 33.38 33.65 16.15
C ASP A 297 32.44 32.77 16.99
N GLN A 298 32.03 31.63 16.43
CA GLN A 298 31.22 30.61 17.12
C GLN A 298 29.87 31.14 17.63
N GLY A 299 29.26 32.08 16.91
CA GLY A 299 27.94 32.66 17.18
C GLY A 299 27.96 33.88 18.12
N ALA A 300 29.12 34.41 18.50
CA ALA A 300 29.22 35.58 19.38
C ALA A 300 28.85 36.90 18.68
N SER A 301 29.10 37.01 17.37
CA SER A 301 28.63 38.10 16.52
C SER A 301 28.23 37.60 15.13
N TRP A 302 27.29 38.31 14.50
CA TRP A 302 26.67 37.95 13.23
C TRP A 302 26.69 39.12 12.25
N GLU A 303 27.05 38.84 11.00
CA GLU A 303 27.00 39.77 9.87
C GLU A 303 25.87 39.36 8.92
N LYS A 304 24.96 40.29 8.60
CA LYS A 304 23.99 40.08 7.52
C LYS A 304 24.71 40.04 6.17
N ARG A 305 24.57 38.93 5.45
CA ARG A 305 25.25 38.69 4.17
C ARG A 305 24.39 39.13 2.99
N SER A 306 23.09 38.85 3.06
CA SER A 306 22.08 39.30 2.08
C SER A 306 20.69 39.34 2.72
N GLY A 307 19.73 39.94 2.02
CA GLY A 307 18.30 39.91 2.39
C GLY A 307 17.57 38.64 1.97
N THR A 308 18.27 37.62 1.46
CA THR A 308 17.65 36.39 0.96
C THR A 308 17.21 35.48 2.11
N TYR A 309 15.95 35.09 2.12
CA TYR A 309 15.39 34.03 2.97
C TYR A 309 14.30 33.30 2.17
N THR A 310 13.83 32.15 2.67
CA THR A 310 12.83 31.33 1.96
C THR A 310 11.56 31.21 2.80
N SER A 311 10.60 30.39 2.36
CA SER A 311 9.32 30.27 3.05
C SER A 311 9.47 29.49 4.37
N GLY A 312 9.25 30.15 5.52
CA GLY A 312 9.44 29.55 6.85
C GLY A 312 8.45 28.43 7.18
N ASN A 313 7.31 28.36 6.49
CA ASN A 313 6.40 27.24 6.62
C ASN A 313 6.84 25.97 5.89
N TYR A 314 7.87 26.03 5.02
CA TYR A 314 8.11 24.92 4.09
C TYR A 314 9.56 24.58 3.75
N TYR A 315 10.48 25.54 3.67
CA TYR A 315 11.86 25.24 3.22
C TYR A 315 12.91 25.62 4.27
N GLN A 316 13.17 26.91 4.48
CA GLN A 316 14.03 27.54 5.50
C GLN A 316 15.08 26.68 6.24
N GLU A 317 15.89 25.95 5.49
CA GLU A 317 17.03 25.16 5.97
C GLU A 317 18.27 25.53 5.18
N ILE A 318 19.44 25.41 5.81
CA ILE A 318 20.73 25.81 5.24
C ILE A 318 21.75 24.70 5.49
N VAL A 319 22.56 24.38 4.48
CA VAL A 319 23.58 23.32 4.54
C VAL A 319 24.91 23.87 4.03
N CYS A 320 26.00 23.52 4.71
CA CYS A 320 27.36 23.93 4.33
C CYS A 320 28.03 22.87 3.46
N ASP A 321 28.82 23.32 2.48
CA ASP A 321 29.66 22.43 1.69
C ASP A 321 30.79 21.79 2.55
N PRO A 322 31.11 20.50 2.36
CA PRO A 322 32.12 19.79 3.16
C PRO A 322 33.57 20.17 2.83
N LYS A 323 33.84 20.93 1.76
CA LYS A 323 35.19 21.31 1.32
C LYS A 323 35.39 22.82 1.11
N ASN A 324 34.33 23.59 0.90
CA ASN A 324 34.37 25.03 0.71
C ASN A 324 33.59 25.76 1.82
N VAL A 325 34.31 26.42 2.72
CA VAL A 325 33.73 27.15 3.87
C VAL A 325 32.71 28.22 3.45
N ASP A 326 32.87 28.83 2.28
CA ASP A 326 31.99 29.90 1.79
C ASP A 326 30.84 29.39 0.91
N ARG A 327 30.80 28.09 0.59
CA ARG A 327 29.69 27.52 -0.18
C ARG A 327 28.58 27.01 0.73
N ILE A 328 27.38 27.53 0.51
CA ILE A 328 26.17 27.15 1.23
C ILE A 328 25.02 26.87 0.28
N TYR A 329 24.14 25.98 0.71
CA TYR A 329 22.94 25.54 0.01
C TYR A 329 21.73 25.89 0.88
N ILE A 330 20.65 26.40 0.29
CA ILE A 330 19.43 26.78 1.02
C ILE A 330 18.23 26.16 0.33
N THR A 331 17.41 25.45 1.10
CA THR A 331 16.16 24.85 0.61
C THR A 331 15.18 25.94 0.20
N ASP A 332 14.53 25.74 -0.95
CA ASP A 332 13.54 26.65 -1.53
C ASP A 332 12.77 25.90 -2.64
N THR A 333 11.76 26.54 -3.23
CA THR A 333 11.12 26.06 -4.47
C THR A 333 12.18 25.74 -5.53
N TYR A 334 13.11 26.65 -5.79
CA TYR A 334 14.31 26.35 -6.58
C TYR A 334 15.51 26.34 -5.64
N TYR A 335 16.17 25.19 -5.46
CA TYR A 335 17.29 25.06 -4.53
C TYR A 335 18.29 26.20 -4.75
N LYS A 336 18.68 26.89 -3.69
CA LYS A 336 19.62 28.00 -3.76
C LYS A 336 21.03 27.57 -3.42
N ILE A 337 22.00 28.22 -4.03
CA ILE A 337 23.42 28.09 -3.72
C ILE A 337 24.07 29.48 -3.66
N SER A 338 25.01 29.63 -2.74
CA SER A 338 25.94 30.75 -2.68
C SER A 338 27.36 30.20 -2.62
N ASP A 339 28.28 30.86 -3.33
CA ASP A 339 29.71 30.52 -3.38
C ASP A 339 30.58 31.56 -2.63
N ASP A 340 29.97 32.55 -1.96
CA ASP A 340 30.65 33.69 -1.31
C ASP A 340 30.16 33.97 0.13
N GLY A 341 29.69 32.91 0.79
CA GLY A 341 29.20 32.94 2.16
C GLY A 341 27.90 33.73 2.30
N GLY A 342 26.99 33.60 1.33
CA GLY A 342 25.63 34.14 1.37
C GLY A 342 25.48 35.59 0.90
N ARG A 343 26.49 36.20 0.28
CA ARG A 343 26.39 37.57 -0.26
C ARG A 343 25.62 37.60 -1.58
N THR A 344 25.93 36.66 -2.47
CA THR A 344 25.19 36.43 -3.70
C THR A 344 24.57 35.04 -3.68
N VAL A 345 23.32 34.95 -4.12
CA VAL A 345 22.54 33.72 -4.14
C VAL A 345 21.98 33.50 -5.54
N ARG A 346 22.10 32.28 -6.04
CA ARG A 346 21.55 31.84 -7.33
C ARG A 346 20.83 30.51 -7.19
N ASN A 347 20.03 30.14 -8.18
CA ASN A 347 19.52 28.78 -8.28
C ASN A 347 20.68 27.80 -8.53
N LEU A 348 20.60 26.62 -7.93
CA LEU A 348 21.57 25.54 -8.08
C LEU A 348 21.51 24.92 -9.49
N GLY A 349 20.31 24.53 -9.92
CA GLY A 349 20.04 23.93 -11.23
C GLY A 349 18.94 22.88 -11.13
N GLU A 350 17.85 23.01 -11.91
CA GLU A 350 16.64 22.18 -11.78
C GLU A 350 16.19 21.60 -13.14
N LEU A 351 17.07 21.56 -14.14
CA LEU A 351 16.71 21.12 -15.48
C LEU A 351 16.17 19.68 -15.47
N ASN A 352 14.94 19.48 -15.95
CA ASN A 352 14.23 18.19 -15.98
C ASN A 352 14.05 17.52 -14.61
N LYS A 353 14.05 18.31 -13.53
CA LYS A 353 13.84 17.86 -12.15
C LYS A 353 12.66 18.61 -11.54
N HIS A 354 11.94 17.95 -10.64
CA HIS A 354 10.91 18.61 -9.84
C HIS A 354 11.54 19.63 -8.87
N ILE A 355 10.92 20.80 -8.79
CA ILE A 355 11.18 21.88 -7.83
C ILE A 355 10.71 21.49 -6.41
N ASP A 356 10.64 22.43 -5.46
CA ASP A 356 10.19 22.22 -4.07
C ASP A 356 11.11 21.32 -3.24
N ASN A 357 12.28 21.86 -2.92
CA ASN A 357 13.38 21.09 -2.35
C ASN A 357 13.40 21.14 -0.83
N HIS A 358 13.63 19.98 -0.21
CA HIS A 358 13.59 19.81 1.25
C HIS A 358 14.88 19.22 1.82
N ALA A 359 15.55 18.32 1.08
CA ALA A 359 16.73 17.64 1.58
C ALA A 359 17.88 17.69 0.57
N ILE A 360 19.12 17.79 1.08
CA ILE A 360 20.33 17.61 0.27
C ILE A 360 21.36 16.81 1.05
N TRP A 361 21.97 15.84 0.39
CA TRP A 361 23.22 15.24 0.83
C TRP A 361 24.31 15.58 -0.19
N ILE A 362 25.46 16.00 0.31
CA ILE A 362 26.63 16.40 -0.48
C ILE A 362 27.71 15.38 -0.19
N ASP A 363 28.24 14.72 -1.23
CA ASP A 363 29.29 13.73 -1.02
C ASP A 363 30.57 14.41 -0.49
N PRO A 364 31.04 14.03 0.72
CA PRO A 364 32.21 14.66 1.34
C PRO A 364 33.51 14.39 0.56
N THR A 365 33.52 13.38 -0.31
CA THR A 365 34.66 13.04 -1.16
C THR A 365 34.59 13.71 -2.54
N ASN A 366 33.39 14.08 -3.01
CA ASN A 366 33.15 14.73 -4.29
C ASN A 366 31.95 15.69 -4.24
N THR A 367 32.18 16.98 -4.03
CA THR A 367 31.11 17.98 -3.87
C THR A 367 30.29 18.29 -5.13
N ASP A 368 30.62 17.67 -6.27
CA ASP A 368 29.76 17.69 -7.46
C ASP A 368 28.71 16.58 -7.45
N HIS A 369 28.87 15.58 -6.57
CA HIS A 369 27.91 14.50 -6.33
C HIS A 369 26.91 14.92 -5.25
N LEU A 370 25.65 15.09 -5.65
CA LEU A 370 24.57 15.48 -4.76
C LEU A 370 23.41 14.49 -4.85
N LEU A 371 22.78 14.21 -3.71
CA LEU A 371 21.45 13.64 -3.62
C LEU A 371 20.49 14.72 -3.14
N VAL A 372 19.37 14.91 -3.83
CA VAL A 372 18.36 15.91 -3.50
C VAL A 372 17.00 15.26 -3.35
N GLY A 373 16.31 15.62 -2.27
CA GLY A 373 14.94 15.24 -1.96
C GLY A 373 14.02 16.44 -2.14
N CYS A 374 12.96 16.25 -2.90
CA CYS A 374 11.94 17.27 -3.16
C CYS A 374 10.54 16.64 -3.16
N ASP A 375 9.51 17.43 -3.48
CA ASP A 375 8.12 16.96 -3.60
C ASP A 375 7.91 15.92 -4.71
N GLY A 376 8.83 15.84 -5.67
CA GLY A 376 8.81 14.86 -6.75
C GLY A 376 9.64 13.60 -6.52
N GLY A 377 10.29 13.43 -5.37
CA GLY A 377 11.11 12.26 -5.03
C GLY A 377 12.61 12.53 -4.90
N VAL A 378 13.41 11.52 -5.26
CA VAL A 378 14.87 11.53 -5.13
C VAL A 378 15.55 11.77 -6.48
N TYR A 379 16.47 12.73 -6.50
CA TYR A 379 17.27 13.08 -7.67
C TYR A 379 18.76 13.05 -7.32
N GLU A 380 19.57 12.50 -8.22
CA GLU A 380 21.01 12.35 -8.06
C GLU A 380 21.75 13.08 -9.19
N THR A 381 22.87 13.71 -8.90
CA THR A 381 23.72 14.38 -9.89
C THR A 381 25.19 14.14 -9.58
N TRP A 382 26.04 14.14 -10.60
CA TRP A 382 27.50 13.96 -10.49
C TRP A 382 28.28 15.13 -11.09
N ASN A 383 27.59 16.22 -11.42
CA ASN A 383 28.15 17.40 -12.09
C ASN A 383 27.54 18.69 -11.52
N LEU A 384 27.33 18.73 -10.20
CA LEU A 384 26.82 19.90 -9.47
C LEU A 384 25.51 20.44 -10.07
N ALA A 385 24.51 19.57 -10.18
CA ALA A 385 23.17 19.88 -10.70
C ALA A 385 23.11 20.30 -12.18
N GLY A 386 24.13 19.96 -12.97
CA GLY A 386 24.09 20.14 -14.43
C GLY A 386 23.10 19.20 -15.12
N THR A 387 23.01 17.96 -14.64
CA THR A 387 22.04 16.94 -15.08
C THR A 387 21.61 16.07 -13.90
N TRP A 388 20.37 15.59 -13.94
CA TRP A 388 19.77 14.82 -12.86
C TRP A 388 19.37 13.41 -13.30
N HIS A 389 19.57 12.44 -12.43
CA HIS A 389 19.02 11.10 -12.50
C HIS A 389 17.88 10.97 -11.48
N PHE A 390 16.65 10.89 -11.98
CA PHE A 390 15.47 10.65 -11.16
C PHE A 390 15.34 9.17 -10.79
N LYS A 391 15.04 8.88 -9.52
CA LYS A 391 14.75 7.52 -9.04
C LYS A 391 13.25 7.20 -9.19
N ASP A 392 12.85 6.75 -10.37
CA ASP A 392 11.46 6.52 -10.78
C ASP A 392 10.82 5.21 -10.26
N ASN A 393 11.39 4.64 -9.20
CA ASN A 393 11.04 3.35 -8.61
C ASN A 393 10.64 3.43 -7.12
N LEU A 394 10.43 4.65 -6.60
CA LEU A 394 10.00 4.92 -5.23
C LEU A 394 8.52 5.35 -5.21
N PRO A 395 7.57 4.45 -4.87
CA PRO A 395 6.12 4.71 -4.94
C PRO A 395 5.60 5.36 -3.65
N VAL A 396 5.98 6.63 -3.43
CA VAL A 396 5.53 7.43 -2.27
C VAL A 396 4.62 8.60 -2.63
N THR A 397 3.91 8.49 -3.75
CA THR A 397 2.96 9.51 -4.22
C THR A 397 1.84 9.77 -3.21
N GLN A 398 1.49 11.05 -3.04
CA GLN A 398 0.54 11.54 -2.04
C GLN A 398 -0.78 11.97 -2.69
N PHE A 399 -1.77 11.08 -2.74
CA PHE A 399 -3.09 11.38 -3.29
C PHE A 399 -4.03 11.97 -2.24
N TYR A 400 -4.73 13.03 -2.63
CA TYR A 400 -5.77 13.65 -1.81
C TYR A 400 -7.11 12.93 -1.92
N LYS A 401 -7.46 12.53 -3.14
CA LYS A 401 -8.77 12.01 -3.54
C LYS A 401 -8.63 10.86 -4.54
N VAL A 402 -9.65 10.02 -4.65
CA VAL A 402 -9.67 8.93 -5.63
C VAL A 402 -11.02 8.84 -6.33
N SER A 403 -10.99 8.60 -7.64
CA SER A 403 -12.18 8.27 -8.44
C SER A 403 -11.87 7.13 -9.40
N THR A 404 -12.93 6.48 -9.89
CA THR A 404 -12.85 5.41 -10.88
C THR A 404 -13.76 5.66 -12.07
N ASP A 405 -13.36 5.18 -13.25
CA ASP A 405 -14.21 5.18 -14.43
C ASP A 405 -15.01 3.87 -14.60
N ASN A 406 -15.82 3.79 -15.67
CA ASN A 406 -16.56 2.59 -16.05
C ASN A 406 -16.00 1.89 -17.30
N ALA A 407 -14.73 2.14 -17.67
CA ALA A 407 -14.15 1.56 -18.88
C ALA A 407 -14.17 0.01 -18.83
N GLU A 408 -14.34 -0.61 -19.99
CA GLU A 408 -14.28 -2.06 -20.19
C GLU A 408 -13.05 -2.43 -21.03
N PRO A 409 -12.42 -3.59 -20.79
CA PRO A 409 -12.75 -4.59 -19.76
C PRO A 409 -12.25 -4.23 -18.35
N PHE A 410 -11.32 -3.28 -18.24
CA PHE A 410 -10.71 -2.84 -16.99
C PHE A 410 -10.90 -1.33 -16.86
N TYR A 411 -11.32 -0.90 -15.67
CA TYR A 411 -11.51 0.52 -15.36
C TYR A 411 -10.17 1.22 -15.06
N HIS A 412 -10.19 2.54 -15.02
CA HIS A 412 -9.06 3.37 -14.59
C HIS A 412 -9.32 3.98 -13.22
N VAL A 413 -8.23 4.21 -12.49
CA VAL A 413 -8.17 4.91 -11.21
C VAL A 413 -7.54 6.28 -11.45
N HIS A 414 -8.14 7.31 -10.87
CA HIS A 414 -7.71 8.68 -11.02
C HIS A 414 -7.61 9.38 -9.68
N GLY A 415 -6.71 10.36 -9.60
CA GLY A 415 -6.64 11.24 -8.44
C GLY A 415 -5.60 12.33 -8.61
N GLY A 416 -5.76 13.34 -7.78
CA GLY A 416 -4.85 14.46 -7.69
C GLY A 416 -3.83 14.31 -6.56
N THR A 417 -2.60 14.77 -6.82
CA THR A 417 -1.46 14.60 -5.91
C THR A 417 -0.97 15.92 -5.30
N GLN A 418 -0.34 15.85 -4.13
CA GLN A 418 0.37 16.98 -3.53
C GLN A 418 1.55 17.43 -4.41
N ASP A 419 1.63 18.74 -4.70
CA ASP A 419 2.70 19.47 -5.41
C ASP A 419 3.10 18.96 -6.82
N ASN A 420 2.54 17.85 -7.30
CA ASN A 420 2.93 17.22 -8.55
C ASN A 420 1.88 17.44 -9.67
N LEU A 421 1.02 16.44 -9.90
CA LEU A 421 0.09 16.36 -11.04
C LEU A 421 -1.24 15.68 -10.64
N SER A 422 -2.26 15.78 -11.48
CA SER A 422 -3.37 14.81 -11.45
C SER A 422 -3.09 13.68 -12.43
N LEU A 423 -3.31 12.44 -11.99
CA LEU A 423 -2.93 11.22 -12.71
C LEU A 423 -4.14 10.31 -12.94
N GLY A 424 -4.10 9.56 -14.04
CA GLY A 424 -4.99 8.44 -14.32
C GLY A 424 -4.20 7.21 -14.78
N GLY A 425 -4.63 6.01 -14.41
CA GLY A 425 -3.97 4.76 -14.79
C GLY A 425 -4.91 3.55 -14.66
N PRO A 426 -4.60 2.42 -15.29
CA PRO A 426 -5.50 1.27 -15.30
C PRO A 426 -5.51 0.55 -13.94
N SER A 427 -6.66 -0.03 -13.57
CA SER A 427 -6.75 -0.90 -12.38
C SER A 427 -6.00 -2.23 -12.56
N ARG A 428 -5.83 -2.67 -13.82
CA ARG A 428 -4.99 -3.78 -14.27
C ARG A 428 -4.78 -3.72 -15.79
N THR A 429 -3.78 -4.44 -16.28
CA THR A 429 -3.50 -4.59 -17.72
C THR A 429 -3.70 -6.04 -18.19
N THR A 430 -3.65 -6.27 -19.51
CA THR A 430 -3.51 -7.63 -20.09
C THR A 430 -2.06 -8.10 -20.16
N SER A 431 -1.11 -7.30 -19.64
CA SER A 431 0.32 -7.61 -19.65
C SER A 431 0.68 -8.50 -18.46
N ALA A 432 1.40 -9.59 -18.70
CA ALA A 432 1.99 -10.41 -17.63
C ALA A 432 3.06 -9.65 -16.83
N ASN A 433 3.49 -8.47 -17.31
CA ASN A 433 4.45 -7.61 -16.62
C ASN A 433 3.82 -6.77 -15.50
N GLY A 434 2.49 -6.67 -15.43
CA GLY A 434 1.78 -5.82 -14.48
C GLY A 434 1.44 -4.43 -15.05
N ILE A 435 1.31 -3.46 -14.15
CA ILE A 435 1.13 -2.04 -14.45
C ILE A 435 2.50 -1.35 -14.31
N VAL A 436 2.86 -0.52 -15.29
CA VAL A 436 4.16 0.17 -15.35
C VAL A 436 3.98 1.68 -15.33
N ASN A 437 5.02 2.45 -15.05
CA ASN A 437 4.94 3.93 -15.04
C ASN A 437 4.39 4.50 -16.37
N ALA A 438 4.70 3.87 -17.50
CA ALA A 438 4.22 4.28 -18.82
C ALA A 438 2.70 4.05 -19.06
N ASP A 439 2.01 3.29 -18.20
CA ASP A 439 0.56 3.12 -18.27
C ASP A 439 -0.20 4.32 -17.66
N TRP A 440 0.50 5.19 -16.92
CA TRP A 440 -0.07 6.36 -16.25
C TRP A 440 0.00 7.60 -17.14
N TYR A 441 -1.04 8.42 -17.09
CA TYR A 441 -1.15 9.67 -17.85
C TYR A 441 -1.59 10.82 -16.98
N VAL A 442 -1.24 12.04 -17.42
CA VAL A 442 -1.52 13.29 -16.71
C VAL A 442 -2.86 13.86 -17.16
N THR A 443 -3.70 14.24 -16.20
CA THR A 443 -5.02 14.84 -16.46
C THR A 443 -5.08 16.32 -16.10
N SER A 444 -4.21 16.79 -15.20
CA SER A 444 -4.04 18.21 -14.84
C SER A 444 -2.64 18.47 -14.27
N LEU A 445 -2.20 19.73 -14.30
CA LEU A 445 -0.92 20.21 -13.75
C LEU A 445 -1.12 20.85 -12.36
N GLY A 446 -0.02 21.06 -11.62
CA GLY A 446 -0.03 21.61 -10.25
C GLY A 446 -0.46 20.57 -9.22
N ASP A 447 -0.65 20.96 -7.95
CA ASP A 447 -1.29 20.08 -6.97
C ASP A 447 -2.66 19.67 -7.52
N GLY A 448 -2.87 18.37 -7.63
CA GLY A 448 -4.15 17.81 -8.01
C GLY A 448 -5.04 17.55 -6.80
N PHE A 449 -6.36 17.62 -6.99
CA PHE A 449 -7.36 17.29 -5.96
C PHE A 449 -8.45 16.33 -6.47
N GLU A 450 -9.72 16.63 -6.18
CA GLU A 450 -10.89 15.87 -6.60
C GLU A 450 -10.90 15.72 -8.14
N THR A 451 -11.03 14.47 -8.59
CA THR A 451 -11.19 14.13 -10.01
C THR A 451 -12.51 13.42 -10.16
N GLN A 452 -13.23 13.69 -11.26
CA GLN A 452 -14.49 13.02 -11.57
C GLN A 452 -14.47 12.61 -13.06
N VAL A 453 -14.97 11.42 -13.37
CA VAL A 453 -14.98 10.90 -14.75
C VAL A 453 -16.42 10.73 -15.22
N ASP A 454 -16.74 11.20 -16.43
CA ASP A 454 -18.09 11.03 -16.99
C ASP A 454 -18.45 9.53 -17.01
N PRO A 455 -19.53 9.10 -16.34
CA PRO A 455 -19.84 7.69 -16.17
C PRO A 455 -20.28 7.02 -17.48
N THR A 456 -20.55 7.80 -18.53
CA THR A 456 -20.96 7.34 -19.87
C THR A 456 -19.87 7.46 -20.93
N ASP A 457 -18.84 8.28 -20.70
CA ASP A 457 -17.65 8.37 -21.57
C ASP A 457 -16.37 8.49 -20.72
N PRO A 458 -15.61 7.39 -20.53
CA PRO A 458 -14.40 7.41 -19.71
C PRO A 458 -13.25 8.26 -20.28
N ASN A 459 -13.43 8.87 -21.46
CA ASN A 459 -12.45 9.82 -21.99
C ASN A 459 -12.64 11.24 -21.46
N ILE A 460 -13.84 11.59 -20.95
CA ILE A 460 -14.13 12.91 -20.40
C ILE A 460 -13.87 12.91 -18.90
N ILE A 461 -12.81 13.63 -18.50
CA ILE A 461 -12.31 13.68 -17.13
C ILE A 461 -12.32 15.12 -16.65
N TYR A 462 -12.84 15.35 -15.45
CA TYR A 462 -12.79 16.64 -14.77
C TYR A 462 -11.75 16.57 -13.68
N ALA A 463 -10.67 17.33 -13.82
CA ALA A 463 -9.53 17.30 -12.91
C ALA A 463 -9.27 18.69 -12.34
N GLN A 464 -8.93 18.73 -11.06
CA GLN A 464 -8.71 19.97 -10.32
C GLN A 464 -7.24 20.33 -10.17
N ALA A 465 -7.02 21.61 -9.88
CA ALA A 465 -5.81 22.15 -9.28
C ALA A 465 -6.15 23.18 -8.18
N GLN A 466 -5.13 23.82 -7.59
CA GLN A 466 -5.27 24.65 -6.38
C GLN A 466 -6.33 25.74 -6.51
N TYR A 467 -6.92 26.11 -5.37
CA TYR A 467 -7.88 27.22 -5.26
C TYR A 467 -9.07 27.08 -6.22
N GLY A 468 -9.56 25.85 -6.37
CA GLY A 468 -10.70 25.52 -7.21
C GLY A 468 -10.46 25.68 -8.70
N ALA A 469 -9.21 25.63 -9.17
CA ALA A 469 -8.95 25.46 -10.60
C ALA A 469 -9.57 24.14 -11.08
N LEU A 470 -10.31 24.19 -12.19
CA LEU A 470 -11.06 23.04 -12.71
C LEU A 470 -10.93 22.98 -14.22
N SER A 471 -10.56 21.81 -14.73
CA SER A 471 -10.38 21.57 -16.16
C SER A 471 -11.15 20.34 -16.61
N ARG A 472 -11.70 20.40 -17.83
CA ARG A 472 -12.22 19.24 -18.56
C ARG A 472 -11.12 18.77 -19.51
N PHE A 473 -10.69 17.53 -19.32
CA PHE A 473 -9.68 16.85 -20.11
C PHE A 473 -10.34 15.74 -20.94
N ASP A 474 -10.08 15.71 -22.24
CA ASP A 474 -10.45 14.61 -23.13
C ASP A 474 -9.22 13.74 -23.40
N ARG A 475 -9.20 12.54 -22.81
CA ARG A 475 -8.10 11.57 -22.94
C ARG A 475 -7.84 11.14 -24.39
N ARG A 476 -8.86 11.15 -25.25
CA ARG A 476 -8.71 10.66 -26.63
C ARG A 476 -8.00 11.68 -27.51
N SER A 477 -8.37 12.95 -27.39
CA SER A 477 -7.83 14.04 -28.20
C SER A 477 -6.64 14.75 -27.55
N GLY A 478 -6.53 14.66 -26.21
CA GLY A 478 -5.63 15.46 -25.40
C GLY A 478 -6.12 16.88 -25.13
N GLU A 479 -7.36 17.23 -25.51
CA GLU A 479 -7.94 18.56 -25.27
C GLU A 479 -8.04 18.82 -23.75
N TYR A 480 -7.57 20.00 -23.32
CA TYR A 480 -7.57 20.43 -21.93
C TYR A 480 -8.17 21.84 -21.85
N LEU A 481 -9.36 21.95 -21.27
CA LEU A 481 -10.13 23.20 -21.21
C LEU A 481 -10.42 23.61 -19.76
N TYR A 482 -9.99 24.80 -19.36
CA TYR A 482 -10.38 25.39 -18.07
C TYR A 482 -11.87 25.76 -18.08
N ILE A 483 -12.60 25.26 -17.09
CA ILE A 483 -14.05 25.43 -16.98
C ILE A 483 -14.47 25.95 -15.59
N LYS A 484 -13.54 26.53 -14.82
CA LYS A 484 -13.84 27.13 -13.51
C LYS A 484 -14.90 28.25 -13.65
N PRO A 485 -15.93 28.32 -12.80
CA PRO A 485 -16.84 29.46 -12.74
C PRO A 485 -16.10 30.77 -12.41
N ILE A 486 -16.55 31.87 -13.03
CA ILE A 486 -16.01 33.23 -12.81
C ILE A 486 -17.16 34.15 -12.38
N GLU A 487 -16.85 35.10 -11.53
CA GLU A 487 -17.76 36.15 -11.06
C GLU A 487 -18.33 36.99 -12.21
N GLY A 488 -19.61 37.36 -12.11
CA GLY A 488 -20.23 38.33 -13.00
C GLY A 488 -19.78 39.76 -12.72
N GLU A 489 -20.23 40.69 -13.56
CA GLU A 489 -19.95 42.12 -13.37
C GLU A 489 -20.49 42.60 -12.02
N ASN A 490 -19.61 43.08 -11.13
CA ASN A 490 -19.90 43.55 -9.77
C ASN A 490 -20.28 42.47 -8.74
N ASP A 491 -20.18 41.18 -9.08
CA ASP A 491 -20.34 40.13 -8.06
C ASP A 491 -19.18 40.18 -7.05
N PRO A 492 -19.43 39.91 -5.75
CA PRO A 492 -18.36 39.77 -4.78
C PRO A 492 -17.42 38.62 -5.16
N ALA A 493 -16.13 38.78 -4.87
CA ALA A 493 -15.13 37.74 -5.08
C ALA A 493 -15.54 36.43 -4.39
N LEU A 494 -15.44 35.34 -5.13
CA LEU A 494 -15.66 33.99 -4.64
C LEU A 494 -14.46 33.54 -3.84
N ARG A 495 -14.74 32.72 -2.85
CA ARG A 495 -13.71 32.13 -2.00
C ARG A 495 -13.69 30.63 -2.27
N TRP A 496 -12.53 30.12 -2.64
CA TRP A 496 -12.33 28.74 -3.05
C TRP A 496 -11.47 28.00 -2.04
N ASN A 497 -11.81 26.75 -1.75
CA ASN A 497 -10.94 25.88 -0.98
C ASN A 497 -9.73 25.45 -1.84
N TRP A 498 -8.63 25.05 -1.19
CA TRP A 498 -7.49 24.41 -1.86
C TRP A 498 -7.95 23.14 -2.61
N ASP A 499 -8.76 22.33 -1.93
CA ASP A 499 -9.46 21.14 -2.43
C ASP A 499 -10.97 21.45 -2.48
N ALA A 500 -11.41 22.06 -3.58
CA ALA A 500 -12.80 22.50 -3.72
C ALA A 500 -13.71 21.31 -4.11
N PRO A 501 -14.90 21.14 -3.53
CA PRO A 501 -15.71 19.95 -3.81
C PRO A 501 -16.29 19.97 -5.23
N LEU A 502 -16.13 18.87 -5.96
CA LEU A 502 -16.67 18.61 -7.29
C LEU A 502 -17.48 17.32 -7.28
N LEU A 503 -18.62 17.31 -7.96
CA LEU A 503 -19.48 16.13 -8.07
C LEU A 503 -20.14 16.06 -9.45
N ILE A 504 -20.11 14.89 -10.10
CA ILE A 504 -21.00 14.59 -11.23
C ILE A 504 -22.36 14.11 -10.69
N SER A 505 -23.45 14.60 -11.27
CA SER A 505 -24.78 14.17 -10.86
C SER A 505 -25.01 12.68 -11.11
N GLN A 506 -25.63 12.00 -10.15
CA GLN A 506 -26.06 10.61 -10.29
C GLN A 506 -27.29 10.46 -11.21
N HIS A 507 -27.95 11.56 -11.57
CA HIS A 507 -29.15 11.59 -12.42
C HIS A 507 -28.89 12.03 -13.85
N ASP A 508 -27.81 12.78 -14.08
CA ASP A 508 -27.46 13.32 -15.39
C ASP A 508 -25.93 13.43 -15.53
N PRO A 509 -25.30 12.64 -16.42
CA PRO A 509 -23.84 12.65 -16.60
C PRO A 509 -23.29 13.98 -17.13
N THR A 510 -24.15 14.86 -17.64
CA THR A 510 -23.74 16.19 -18.14
C THR A 510 -23.80 17.28 -17.07
N ARG A 511 -24.38 16.97 -15.89
CA ARG A 511 -24.52 17.90 -14.77
C ARG A 511 -23.38 17.76 -13.79
N LEU A 512 -22.72 18.88 -13.49
CA LEU A 512 -21.70 18.97 -12.44
C LEU A 512 -22.14 19.97 -11.37
N TYR A 513 -21.74 19.69 -10.12
CA TYR A 513 -21.80 20.63 -9.01
C TYR A 513 -20.38 21.00 -8.58
N PHE A 514 -20.16 22.28 -8.31
CA PHE A 514 -18.83 22.76 -7.91
C PHE A 514 -18.94 23.85 -6.83
N GLY A 515 -18.15 23.75 -5.77
CA GLY A 515 -18.30 24.57 -4.57
C GLY A 515 -17.21 25.62 -4.36
N ALA A 516 -17.61 26.88 -4.22
CA ALA A 516 -16.83 27.99 -3.65
C ALA A 516 -17.28 28.22 -2.19
N ASN A 517 -17.57 29.47 -1.77
CA ASN A 517 -18.50 29.75 -0.65
C ASN A 517 -19.98 29.57 -1.06
N LYS A 518 -20.23 29.48 -2.37
CA LYS A 518 -21.53 29.22 -3.00
C LYS A 518 -21.46 27.96 -3.85
N LEU A 519 -22.59 27.31 -4.08
CA LEU A 519 -22.71 26.14 -4.93
C LEU A 519 -23.09 26.53 -6.36
N PHE A 520 -22.31 26.03 -7.32
CA PHE A 520 -22.56 26.17 -8.75
C PHE A 520 -23.08 24.86 -9.33
N ARG A 521 -23.92 24.97 -10.37
CA ARG A 521 -24.41 23.86 -11.18
C ARG A 521 -24.22 24.17 -12.67
N THR A 522 -23.72 23.21 -13.42
CA THR A 522 -23.76 23.16 -14.89
C THR A 522 -24.65 22.00 -15.34
N ASN A 523 -25.26 22.08 -16.52
CA ASN A 523 -25.95 20.94 -17.17
C ASN A 523 -25.36 20.64 -18.57
N ASP A 524 -24.18 21.18 -18.86
CA ASP A 524 -23.57 21.12 -20.18
C ASP A 524 -22.06 20.85 -20.07
N ARG A 525 -21.67 20.00 -19.10
CA ARG A 525 -20.29 19.57 -18.89
C ARG A 525 -19.32 20.71 -18.59
N GLY A 526 -19.80 21.78 -17.95
CA GLY A 526 -18.99 22.93 -17.53
C GLY A 526 -18.87 24.05 -18.56
N ASN A 527 -19.65 24.03 -19.66
CA ASN A 527 -19.63 25.12 -20.63
C ASN A 527 -20.33 26.38 -20.09
N SER A 528 -21.34 26.21 -19.22
CA SER A 528 -22.00 27.29 -18.50
C SER A 528 -22.32 26.90 -17.06
N TRP A 529 -22.30 27.90 -16.16
CA TRP A 529 -22.53 27.69 -14.73
C TRP A 529 -23.64 28.61 -14.20
N THR A 530 -24.47 28.05 -13.32
CA THR A 530 -25.52 28.77 -12.58
C THR A 530 -25.26 28.66 -11.09
N ILE A 531 -25.31 29.77 -10.36
CA ILE A 531 -25.28 29.77 -8.89
C ILE A 531 -26.64 29.28 -8.38
N ILE A 532 -26.63 28.26 -7.51
CA ILE A 532 -27.84 27.65 -6.93
C ILE A 532 -27.90 27.77 -5.41
N SER A 533 -27.07 28.61 -4.80
CA SER A 533 -27.11 28.87 -3.36
C SER A 533 -26.68 30.30 -3.01
N PRO A 534 -27.07 30.81 -1.83
CA PRO A 534 -26.37 31.94 -1.20
C PRO A 534 -24.96 31.52 -0.73
N ASP A 535 -24.25 32.41 -0.02
CA ASP A 535 -23.09 32.01 0.78
C ASP A 535 -23.56 31.04 1.88
N LEU A 536 -23.00 29.84 1.88
CA LEU A 536 -23.42 28.73 2.73
C LEU A 536 -22.56 28.58 4.00
N SER A 537 -21.52 29.39 4.16
CA SER A 537 -20.64 29.41 5.33
C SER A 537 -21.22 30.18 6.51
N ARG A 538 -20.51 30.21 7.65
CA ARG A 538 -20.83 31.06 8.81
C ARG A 538 -20.53 32.54 8.60
N ASN A 539 -19.80 32.88 7.52
CA ASN A 539 -19.36 34.24 7.23
C ASN A 539 -18.55 34.88 8.39
N ILE A 540 -17.64 34.09 8.98
CA ILE A 540 -16.76 34.52 10.07
C ILE A 540 -15.57 35.30 9.51
N ASP A 541 -15.29 36.45 10.10
CA ASP A 541 -14.03 37.17 9.85
C ASP A 541 -12.89 36.50 10.63
N ARG A 542 -12.09 35.68 9.93
CA ARG A 542 -10.96 34.95 10.51
C ARG A 542 -9.95 35.84 11.23
N ASN A 543 -9.85 37.12 10.88
CA ASN A 543 -8.85 38.03 11.45
C ASN A 543 -9.24 38.57 12.82
N LYS A 544 -10.45 38.24 13.32
CA LYS A 544 -10.90 38.53 14.69
C LYS A 544 -10.78 37.33 15.63
N LEU A 545 -10.42 36.15 15.10
CA LEU A 545 -10.27 34.94 15.89
C LEU A 545 -8.92 34.94 16.63
N GLU A 546 -8.92 34.47 17.87
CA GLU A 546 -7.72 34.39 18.69
C GLU A 546 -6.88 33.16 18.32
N VAL A 547 -5.56 33.37 18.31
CA VAL A 547 -4.53 32.32 18.19
C VAL A 547 -3.43 32.65 19.18
N MET A 548 -2.99 31.66 19.97
CA MET A 548 -2.10 31.88 21.12
C MET A 548 -2.67 32.91 22.14
N GLY A 549 -3.98 32.88 22.38
CA GLY A 549 -4.64 33.74 23.39
C GLY A 549 -4.72 35.23 23.02
N ARG A 550 -4.55 35.59 21.73
CA ARG A 550 -4.70 36.97 21.25
C ARG A 550 -5.10 37.04 19.78
N VAL A 551 -5.61 38.19 19.36
CA VAL A 551 -5.76 38.54 17.94
C VAL A 551 -4.46 39.16 17.45
N TRP A 552 -3.87 38.60 16.39
CA TRP A 552 -2.59 39.05 15.85
C TRP A 552 -2.75 40.20 14.84
N SER A 553 -1.76 41.11 14.76
CA SER A 553 -1.72 42.18 13.73
C SER A 553 -1.66 41.59 12.32
N VAL A 554 -2.01 42.40 11.30
CA VAL A 554 -1.72 42.05 9.89
C VAL A 554 -0.22 41.89 9.64
N ASP A 555 0.62 42.58 10.42
CA ASP A 555 2.09 42.54 10.33
C ASP A 555 2.72 41.37 11.10
N ALA A 556 1.95 40.37 11.53
CA ALA A 556 2.51 39.18 12.13
C ALA A 556 3.21 38.32 11.06
N VAL A 557 4.32 37.69 11.41
CA VAL A 557 5.14 36.91 10.47
C VAL A 557 4.28 35.83 9.80
N SER A 558 4.20 35.92 8.47
CA SER A 558 3.48 34.99 7.59
C SER A 558 2.01 34.79 7.97
N LYS A 559 1.34 35.81 8.54
CA LYS A 559 -0.09 35.72 8.90
C LYS A 559 -0.96 35.33 7.70
N ASN A 560 -1.73 34.26 7.87
CA ASN A 560 -2.58 33.65 6.83
C ASN A 560 -1.80 33.12 5.61
N GLY A 561 -0.46 33.12 5.62
CA GLY A 561 0.38 32.59 4.56
C GLY A 561 0.05 31.12 4.29
N SER A 562 0.09 30.73 3.01
CA SER A 562 -0.21 29.36 2.54
C SER A 562 -1.47 28.76 3.18
N THR A 563 -2.52 29.55 3.45
CA THR A 563 -3.77 29.13 4.09
C THR A 563 -4.96 29.62 3.28
N ASP A 564 -5.96 28.77 3.07
CA ASP A 564 -7.16 29.12 2.32
C ASP A 564 -7.89 30.31 2.94
N ILE A 565 -8.65 31.03 2.12
CA ILE A 565 -9.61 31.99 2.64
C ILE A 565 -10.65 31.17 3.41
N PHE A 566 -10.98 31.56 4.63
CA PHE A 566 -11.85 30.78 5.51
C PHE A 566 -13.35 30.97 5.21
N GLY A 567 -14.16 29.93 5.38
CA GLY A 567 -15.62 29.95 5.20
C GLY A 567 -16.04 29.53 3.80
N GLN A 568 -15.61 28.32 3.36
CA GLN A 568 -15.83 27.73 2.04
C GLN A 568 -16.51 26.37 2.12
N LEU A 569 -17.08 25.94 0.99
CA LEU A 569 -17.58 24.59 0.81
C LEU A 569 -16.42 23.60 0.66
N THR A 570 -16.60 22.41 1.22
CA THR A 570 -15.58 21.34 1.28
C THR A 570 -16.10 19.98 0.84
N SER A 571 -17.43 19.79 0.81
CA SER A 571 -18.05 18.54 0.38
C SER A 571 -19.42 18.79 -0.24
N ILE A 572 -19.80 17.98 -1.23
CA ILE A 572 -21.11 17.99 -1.88
C ILE A 572 -21.59 16.54 -1.97
N ALA A 573 -22.86 16.28 -1.64
CA ALA A 573 -23.51 15.00 -1.89
C ALA A 573 -24.88 15.18 -2.53
N GLU A 574 -25.17 14.42 -3.58
CA GLU A 574 -26.48 14.35 -4.22
C GLU A 574 -27.18 13.04 -3.87
N SER A 575 -28.47 13.11 -3.57
CA SER A 575 -29.27 11.90 -3.34
C SER A 575 -29.52 11.15 -4.63
N LYS A 576 -29.33 9.83 -4.61
CA LYS A 576 -29.78 8.94 -5.70
C LYS A 576 -31.30 8.91 -5.89
N PHE A 577 -32.08 9.31 -4.89
CA PHE A 577 -33.55 9.24 -4.92
C PHE A 577 -34.23 10.52 -5.43
N ASP A 578 -33.52 11.65 -5.41
CA ASP A 578 -34.09 12.94 -5.74
C ASP A 578 -32.98 13.91 -6.22
N PRO A 579 -33.00 14.34 -7.49
CA PRO A 579 -31.98 15.25 -8.04
C PRO A 579 -32.01 16.66 -7.41
N ASN A 580 -33.04 16.99 -6.63
CA ASN A 580 -33.16 18.26 -5.92
C ASN A 580 -32.70 18.18 -4.47
N LEU A 581 -32.35 16.98 -3.97
CA LEU A 581 -31.85 16.75 -2.62
C LEU A 581 -30.32 16.79 -2.61
N LEU A 582 -29.77 17.91 -2.14
CA LEU A 582 -28.32 18.11 -2.02
C LEU A 582 -27.93 18.38 -0.57
N TRP A 583 -26.75 17.88 -0.20
CA TRP A 583 -26.06 18.20 1.04
C TRP A 583 -24.72 18.85 0.73
N VAL A 584 -24.32 19.79 1.57
CA VAL A 584 -23.07 20.52 1.43
C VAL A 584 -22.41 20.69 2.80
N GLY A 585 -21.09 20.49 2.85
CA GLY A 585 -20.25 20.70 4.02
C GLY A 585 -19.34 21.92 3.87
N THR A 586 -18.87 22.48 4.98
CA THR A 586 -18.01 23.67 5.01
C THR A 586 -16.78 23.50 5.91
N ASP A 587 -15.74 24.28 5.64
CA ASP A 587 -14.50 24.32 6.46
C ASP A 587 -14.71 24.93 7.86
N ASP A 588 -15.81 25.67 8.05
CA ASP A 588 -16.22 26.29 9.32
C ASP A 588 -17.31 25.51 10.07
N GLY A 589 -17.59 24.27 9.64
CA GLY A 589 -18.31 23.26 10.42
C GLY A 589 -19.82 23.19 10.23
N LEU A 590 -20.37 23.88 9.23
CA LEU A 590 -21.79 23.76 8.87
C LEU A 590 -22.06 22.63 7.89
N ILE A 591 -23.21 21.98 8.08
CA ILE A 591 -23.88 21.18 7.06
C ILE A 591 -25.09 21.98 6.54
N GLN A 592 -25.27 21.98 5.23
CA GLN A 592 -26.37 22.66 4.54
C GLN A 592 -27.12 21.64 3.69
N LYS A 593 -28.45 21.76 3.63
CA LYS A 593 -29.31 20.85 2.85
C LYS A 593 -30.36 21.61 2.07
N THR A 594 -30.59 21.23 0.83
CA THR A 594 -31.75 21.64 0.04
C THR A 594 -32.56 20.42 -0.40
N THR A 595 -33.87 20.60 -0.60
CA THR A 595 -34.79 19.60 -1.16
C THR A 595 -35.51 20.12 -2.41
N ASP A 596 -35.20 21.33 -2.86
CA ASP A 596 -35.88 22.04 -3.95
C ASP A 596 -34.89 22.55 -5.02
N GLY A 597 -33.72 21.91 -5.11
CA GLY A 597 -32.72 22.18 -6.15
C GLY A 597 -31.95 23.48 -5.92
N GLY A 598 -31.91 23.95 -4.66
CA GLY A 598 -31.13 25.11 -4.22
C GLY A 598 -31.94 26.39 -3.99
N ALA A 599 -33.26 26.36 -4.16
CA ALA A 599 -34.10 27.53 -3.90
C ALA A 599 -34.17 27.88 -2.40
N THR A 600 -34.18 26.87 -1.53
CA THR A 600 -34.07 27.04 -0.07
C THR A 600 -33.06 26.08 0.55
N TRP A 601 -32.42 26.53 1.64
CA TRP A 601 -31.36 25.80 2.33
C TRP A 601 -31.63 25.73 3.84
N THR A 602 -31.54 24.52 4.39
CA THR A 602 -31.62 24.23 5.82
C THR A 602 -30.21 24.05 6.37
N LYS A 603 -29.87 24.85 7.38
CA LYS A 603 -28.58 24.82 8.08
C LYS A 603 -28.63 23.88 9.29
N TYR A 604 -27.62 23.04 9.44
CA TYR A 604 -27.35 22.23 10.62
C TYR A 604 -26.02 22.62 11.24
N ASP A 605 -26.01 22.74 12.56
CA ASP A 605 -24.90 23.26 13.34
C ASP A 605 -24.89 22.61 14.74
N ASN A 606 -23.75 22.63 15.43
CA ASN A 606 -23.56 22.09 16.79
C ASN A 606 -24.05 20.63 16.93
N LEU A 607 -23.60 19.75 16.04
CA LEU A 607 -24.04 18.36 16.03
C LEU A 607 -23.55 17.59 17.28
N PRO A 608 -24.29 16.55 17.72
CA PRO A 608 -23.98 15.84 18.96
C PRO A 608 -22.56 15.27 19.00
N GLY A 609 -21.78 15.70 19.99
CA GLY A 609 -20.42 15.20 20.23
C GLY A 609 -19.35 15.75 19.29
N VAL A 610 -19.70 16.57 18.30
CA VAL A 610 -18.74 17.21 17.38
C VAL A 610 -18.34 18.57 17.95
N PRO A 611 -17.03 18.85 18.11
CA PRO A 611 -16.56 20.17 18.52
C PRO A 611 -16.97 21.28 17.54
N ASP A 612 -17.19 22.49 18.04
CA ASP A 612 -17.52 23.65 17.20
C ASP A 612 -16.41 23.93 16.16
N MET A 613 -16.79 24.40 14.97
CA MET A 613 -15.89 24.65 13.83
C MET A 613 -15.07 23.43 13.37
N SER A 614 -15.52 22.20 13.62
CA SER A 614 -14.89 21.00 13.06
C SER A 614 -15.02 20.98 11.54
N TYR A 615 -13.92 20.75 10.83
CA TYR A 615 -13.90 20.74 9.37
C TYR A 615 -14.80 19.60 8.84
N VAL A 616 -15.81 19.92 8.02
CA VAL A 616 -16.62 18.89 7.36
C VAL A 616 -15.79 18.30 6.23
N HIS A 617 -15.27 17.10 6.41
CA HIS A 617 -14.37 16.49 5.42
C HIS A 617 -15.14 15.82 4.28
N GLN A 618 -16.20 15.08 4.61
CA GLN A 618 -17.03 14.41 3.61
C GLN A 618 -18.46 14.23 4.10
N ILE A 619 -19.42 14.40 3.19
CA ILE A 619 -20.81 13.98 3.35
C ILE A 619 -21.11 12.97 2.24
N ILE A 620 -21.81 11.87 2.57
CA ILE A 620 -22.41 10.99 1.57
C ILE A 620 -23.92 10.88 1.82
N ALA A 621 -24.70 10.92 0.75
CA ALA A 621 -26.12 10.58 0.78
C ALA A 621 -26.26 9.07 0.56
N SER A 622 -27.12 8.41 1.34
CA SER A 622 -27.26 6.95 1.26
C SER A 622 -27.76 6.50 -0.12
N LEU A 623 -27.24 5.36 -0.57
CA LEU A 623 -27.67 4.67 -1.78
C LEU A 623 -28.95 3.85 -1.58
N HIS A 624 -29.39 3.70 -0.32
CA HIS A 624 -30.44 2.75 0.08
C HIS A 624 -31.64 3.40 0.76
N ASP A 625 -31.46 4.57 1.38
CA ASP A 625 -32.56 5.29 2.03
C ASP A 625 -32.47 6.81 1.80
N ARG A 626 -33.57 7.40 1.29
CA ARG A 626 -33.64 8.83 0.95
C ARG A 626 -33.38 9.76 2.14
N ASN A 627 -33.67 9.31 3.36
CA ASN A 627 -33.55 10.13 4.57
C ASN A 627 -32.25 9.87 5.32
N THR A 628 -31.38 9.00 4.80
CA THR A 628 -30.12 8.64 5.42
C THR A 628 -28.94 9.38 4.78
N ALA A 629 -28.09 9.95 5.60
CA ALA A 629 -26.81 10.54 5.20
C ALA A 629 -25.78 10.30 6.30
N TYR A 630 -24.50 10.26 5.88
CA TYR A 630 -23.36 10.10 6.78
C TYR A 630 -22.40 11.27 6.58
N VAL A 631 -21.71 11.65 7.65
CA VAL A 631 -20.76 12.77 7.62
C VAL A 631 -19.52 12.43 8.44
N CYS A 632 -18.36 12.76 7.88
CA CYS A 632 -17.07 12.73 8.54
C CYS A 632 -16.62 14.15 8.88
N PHE A 633 -16.27 14.37 10.15
CA PHE A 633 -15.65 15.60 10.61
C PHE A 633 -14.20 15.36 11.00
N ASN A 634 -13.38 16.37 10.77
CA ASN A 634 -11.98 16.35 11.16
C ASN A 634 -11.63 17.54 12.06
N HIS A 635 -11.15 17.25 13.28
CA HIS A 635 -10.78 18.25 14.28
C HIS A 635 -9.28 18.22 14.65
N HIS A 636 -8.44 17.47 13.92
CA HIS A 636 -7.00 17.35 14.24
C HIS A 636 -6.28 18.70 14.14
N ARG A 637 -6.79 19.61 13.29
CA ARG A 637 -6.29 20.99 13.15
C ARG A 637 -6.57 21.88 14.36
N TYR A 638 -7.13 21.31 15.42
CA TYR A 638 -7.26 21.89 16.75
C TYR A 638 -6.50 21.10 17.83
N GLY A 639 -5.77 20.04 17.47
CA GLY A 639 -5.11 19.12 18.40
C GLY A 639 -6.00 17.99 18.91
N ASP A 640 -7.17 17.75 18.29
CA ASP A 640 -8.07 16.66 18.63
C ASP A 640 -8.08 15.59 17.53
N PHE A 641 -7.50 14.43 17.82
CA PHE A 641 -7.31 13.36 16.85
C PHE A 641 -8.47 12.38 16.75
N LYS A 642 -9.57 12.61 17.49
CA LYS A 642 -10.71 11.70 17.54
C LYS A 642 -11.40 11.58 16.17
N PRO A 643 -11.84 10.36 15.80
CA PRO A 643 -12.71 10.18 14.65
C PRO A 643 -14.13 10.64 14.97
N TYR A 644 -14.68 11.50 14.14
CA TYR A 644 -16.05 11.98 14.25
C TYR A 644 -16.85 11.56 13.02
N VAL A 645 -17.65 10.50 13.17
CA VAL A 645 -18.54 9.99 12.13
C VAL A 645 -19.96 10.04 12.65
N LEU A 646 -20.83 10.78 11.98
CA LEU A 646 -22.24 10.90 12.36
C LEU A 646 -23.15 10.42 11.24
N LYS A 647 -24.34 9.98 11.64
CA LYS A 647 -25.39 9.52 10.75
C LYS A 647 -26.72 10.21 11.07
N THR A 648 -27.50 10.52 10.05
CA THR A 648 -28.94 10.77 10.18
C THR A 648 -29.73 9.69 9.45
N THR A 649 -30.95 9.39 9.90
CA THR A 649 -31.92 8.49 9.23
C THR A 649 -33.29 9.14 9.06
N ASN A 650 -33.41 10.42 9.40
CA ASN A 650 -34.66 11.19 9.36
C ASN A 650 -34.47 12.51 8.61
N GLY A 651 -33.58 12.52 7.63
CA GLY A 651 -33.36 13.66 6.74
C GLY A 651 -32.71 14.84 7.45
N GLY A 652 -31.88 14.60 8.47
CA GLY A 652 -31.12 15.62 9.21
C GLY A 652 -31.78 16.14 10.47
N ALA A 653 -33.01 15.71 10.80
CA ALA A 653 -33.72 16.18 12.00
C ALA A 653 -32.99 15.78 13.30
N SER A 654 -32.28 14.63 13.30
CA SER A 654 -31.34 14.25 14.35
C SER A 654 -30.12 13.54 13.76
N TRP A 655 -29.00 13.62 14.48
CA TRP A 655 -27.74 12.99 14.14
C TRP A 655 -27.21 12.13 15.29
N THR A 656 -26.68 10.96 14.96
CA THR A 656 -26.17 9.97 15.91
C THR A 656 -24.71 9.67 15.59
N PRO A 657 -23.79 9.75 16.57
CA PRO A 657 -22.41 9.31 16.39
C PRO A 657 -22.32 7.80 16.14
N ILE A 658 -21.50 7.39 15.17
CA ILE A 658 -21.29 5.99 14.75
C ILE A 658 -19.80 5.61 14.66
N GLN A 659 -18.91 6.42 15.23
CA GLN A 659 -17.48 6.08 15.29
C GLN A 659 -17.20 4.88 16.21
N SER A 660 -18.08 4.61 17.18
CA SER A 660 -18.02 3.50 18.14
C SER A 660 -16.62 3.22 18.70
N ASP A 661 -15.92 2.22 18.16
CA ASP A 661 -14.62 1.73 18.60
C ASP A 661 -13.48 1.96 17.59
N LEU A 662 -13.67 2.87 16.62
CA LEU A 662 -12.56 3.43 15.86
C LEU A 662 -11.48 4.00 16.80
N PRO A 663 -10.19 3.89 16.45
CA PRO A 663 -9.11 4.38 17.32
C PRO A 663 -9.23 5.87 17.67
N GLU A 664 -9.09 6.23 18.96
CA GLU A 664 -9.20 7.62 19.41
C GLU A 664 -8.14 8.55 18.80
N ARG A 665 -6.95 8.03 18.48
CA ARG A 665 -5.94 8.75 17.70
C ARG A 665 -5.93 8.17 16.30
N GLY A 666 -6.75 8.75 15.42
CA GLY A 666 -7.00 8.19 14.09
C GLY A 666 -8.09 8.94 13.37
N SER A 667 -7.90 10.24 13.16
CA SER A 667 -8.89 11.11 12.55
C SER A 667 -9.43 10.51 11.25
N VAL A 668 -10.74 10.60 11.08
CA VAL A 668 -11.44 10.07 9.90
C VAL A 668 -11.41 11.09 8.77
N TYR A 669 -11.23 10.61 7.55
CA TYR A 669 -11.22 11.42 6.34
C TYR A 669 -12.42 11.09 5.46
N THR A 670 -12.73 9.82 5.28
CA THR A 670 -13.69 9.38 4.27
C THR A 670 -14.56 8.24 4.79
N ILE A 671 -15.77 8.14 4.24
CA ILE A 671 -16.73 7.09 4.48
C ILE A 671 -17.35 6.66 3.14
N ALA A 672 -17.52 5.35 2.95
CA ALA A 672 -18.24 4.80 1.80
C ALA A 672 -19.32 3.83 2.28
N GLU A 673 -20.48 3.85 1.63
CA GLU A 673 -21.58 2.90 1.84
C GLU A 673 -21.60 1.89 0.68
N ASP A 674 -21.61 0.59 1.00
CA ASP A 674 -21.69 -0.44 -0.03
C ASP A 674 -22.94 -0.26 -0.89
N HIS A 675 -22.83 -0.51 -2.18
CA HIS A 675 -23.90 -0.29 -3.15
C HIS A 675 -24.96 -1.41 -3.16
N VAL A 676 -24.78 -2.50 -2.39
CA VAL A 676 -25.72 -3.63 -2.30
C VAL A 676 -26.23 -3.85 -0.86
N ASP A 677 -25.34 -3.96 0.11
CA ASP A 677 -25.66 -4.18 1.53
C ASP A 677 -25.66 -2.85 2.28
N PRO A 678 -26.83 -2.37 2.74
CA PRO A 678 -26.92 -1.06 3.38
C PRO A 678 -26.37 -1.07 4.81
N ASN A 679 -25.87 -2.21 5.31
CA ASN A 679 -25.20 -2.30 6.60
C ASN A 679 -23.68 -2.23 6.52
N LEU A 680 -23.12 -2.44 5.32
CA LEU A 680 -21.69 -2.45 5.08
C LEU A 680 -21.18 -1.04 4.81
N LEU A 681 -20.39 -0.51 5.74
CA LEU A 681 -19.71 0.79 5.64
C LEU A 681 -18.20 0.60 5.66
N PHE A 682 -17.49 1.51 5.01
CA PHE A 682 -16.03 1.63 5.05
C PHE A 682 -15.64 3.01 5.58
N ALA A 683 -14.56 3.10 6.34
CA ALA A 683 -14.01 4.36 6.85
C ALA A 683 -12.50 4.42 6.63
N GLY A 684 -12.04 5.47 5.96
CA GLY A 684 -10.61 5.79 5.80
C GLY A 684 -10.15 6.76 6.89
N THR A 685 -9.05 6.43 7.54
CA THR A 685 -8.51 7.16 8.70
C THR A 685 -7.04 7.51 8.50
N GLU A 686 -6.48 8.28 9.45
CA GLU A 686 -5.05 8.58 9.53
C GLU A 686 -4.13 7.35 9.44
N PHE A 687 -4.56 6.20 9.96
CA PHE A 687 -3.68 5.02 10.11
C PHE A 687 -4.28 3.74 9.48
N GLY A 688 -5.09 3.90 8.44
CA GLY A 688 -5.60 2.80 7.61
C GLY A 688 -7.10 2.87 7.37
N VAL A 689 -7.65 1.74 6.91
CA VAL A 689 -9.07 1.59 6.53
C VAL A 689 -9.78 0.57 7.41
N PHE A 690 -11.03 0.86 7.73
CA PHE A 690 -11.90 0.05 8.57
C PHE A 690 -13.21 -0.24 7.83
N PHE A 691 -13.89 -1.31 8.22
CA PHE A 691 -15.24 -1.59 7.76
C PHE A 691 -16.15 -1.97 8.93
N SER A 692 -17.45 -1.84 8.72
CA SER A 692 -18.50 -2.21 9.68
C SER A 692 -19.63 -2.90 8.93
N THR A 693 -20.16 -4.00 9.47
CA THR A 693 -21.33 -4.73 8.92
C THR A 693 -22.62 -4.46 9.69
N ASP A 694 -22.61 -3.48 10.60
CA ASP A 694 -23.73 -3.08 11.45
C ASP A 694 -23.94 -1.56 11.48
N ARG A 695 -23.57 -0.87 10.39
CA ARG A 695 -23.73 0.58 10.18
C ARG A 695 -22.98 1.46 11.20
N GLY A 696 -21.78 1.04 11.58
CA GLY A 696 -20.89 1.75 12.51
C GLY A 696 -21.12 1.41 13.98
N GLY A 697 -21.78 0.29 14.29
CA GLY A 697 -21.85 -0.24 15.64
C GLY A 697 -20.50 -0.83 16.09
N HIS A 698 -19.78 -1.46 15.18
CA HIS A 698 -18.44 -2.03 15.37
C HIS A 698 -17.58 -1.88 14.12
N TRP A 699 -16.32 -1.49 14.30
CA TRP A 699 -15.35 -1.31 13.22
C TRP A 699 -14.19 -2.30 13.30
N VAL A 700 -13.91 -2.96 12.18
CA VAL A 700 -12.79 -3.88 12.02
C VAL A 700 -11.82 -3.34 10.97
N GLN A 701 -10.53 -3.31 11.30
CA GLN A 701 -9.50 -2.83 10.37
C GLN A 701 -9.20 -3.86 9.27
N LEU A 702 -9.11 -3.42 8.01
CA LEU A 702 -8.59 -4.22 6.90
C LEU A 702 -7.09 -3.90 6.74
N LYS A 703 -6.22 -4.82 7.18
CA LYS A 703 -4.76 -4.59 7.26
C LYS A 703 -3.93 -5.30 6.20
N ALA A 704 -4.42 -6.39 5.63
CA ALA A 704 -3.60 -7.23 4.76
C ALA A 704 -3.23 -6.47 3.48
N GLY A 705 -1.93 -6.46 3.14
CA GLY A 705 -1.41 -5.78 1.96
C GLY A 705 -1.33 -4.25 2.03
N LEU A 706 -1.71 -3.63 3.16
CA LEU A 706 -1.70 -2.17 3.35
C LEU A 706 -0.77 -1.80 4.53
N PRO A 707 0.22 -0.90 4.35
CA PRO A 707 1.03 -0.42 5.46
C PRO A 707 0.23 0.50 6.39
N THR A 708 0.79 0.88 7.54
CA THR A 708 0.28 2.03 8.29
C THR A 708 0.36 3.26 7.37
N ILE A 709 -0.77 3.83 6.98
CA ILE A 709 -0.83 4.97 6.06
C ILE A 709 -2.16 5.71 6.19
N ALA A 710 -2.17 7.02 5.91
CA ALA A 710 -3.41 7.77 5.79
C ALA A 710 -4.17 7.37 4.52
N VAL A 711 -5.41 6.94 4.71
CA VAL A 711 -6.39 6.71 3.65
C VAL A 711 -7.27 7.95 3.59
N ARG A 712 -6.92 8.88 2.70
CA ARG A 712 -7.59 10.18 2.57
C ARG A 712 -8.94 10.06 1.87
N ASP A 713 -9.05 9.08 0.97
CA ASP A 713 -10.28 8.88 0.21
C ASP A 713 -10.50 7.43 -0.22
N ILE A 714 -11.77 7.07 -0.43
CA ILE A 714 -12.24 5.73 -0.80
C ILE A 714 -13.28 5.87 -1.91
N GLU A 715 -13.08 5.13 -3.00
CA GLU A 715 -14.08 4.98 -4.06
C GLU A 715 -14.45 3.49 -4.22
N ILE A 716 -15.73 3.23 -4.53
CA ILE A 716 -16.24 1.88 -4.78
C ILE A 716 -16.48 1.72 -6.27
N GLN A 717 -15.68 0.86 -6.92
CA GLN A 717 -15.98 0.43 -8.28
C GLN A 717 -17.10 -0.60 -8.22
N ARG A 718 -18.32 -0.16 -8.53
CA ARG A 718 -19.56 -0.93 -8.29
C ARG A 718 -19.68 -2.18 -9.16
N ARG A 719 -19.24 -2.15 -10.42
CA ARG A 719 -19.32 -3.32 -11.31
C ARG A 719 -18.42 -4.44 -10.81
N GLU A 720 -17.25 -4.08 -10.31
CA GLU A 720 -16.23 -5.03 -9.90
C GLU A 720 -16.32 -5.44 -8.43
N ASN A 721 -17.06 -4.68 -7.60
CA ASN A 721 -17.04 -4.75 -6.13
C ASN A 721 -15.63 -4.50 -5.56
N ASP A 722 -14.88 -3.59 -6.17
CA ASP A 722 -13.54 -3.25 -5.72
C ASP A 722 -13.59 -2.03 -4.79
N LEU A 723 -12.76 -2.07 -3.74
CA LEU A 723 -12.54 -0.93 -2.84
C LEU A 723 -11.21 -0.28 -3.21
N VAL A 724 -11.27 0.94 -3.76
CA VAL A 724 -10.09 1.67 -4.23
C VAL A 724 -9.74 2.76 -3.22
N LEU A 725 -8.48 2.80 -2.79
CA LEU A 725 -7.97 3.73 -1.78
C LEU A 725 -7.03 4.75 -2.41
N GLY A 726 -7.29 6.03 -2.15
CA GLY A 726 -6.31 7.10 -2.31
C GLY A 726 -5.51 7.27 -1.01
N THR A 727 -4.22 6.92 -1.04
CA THR A 727 -3.34 7.07 0.14
C THR A 727 -2.44 8.30 0.02
N PHE A 728 -2.14 8.91 1.15
CA PHE A 728 -1.23 10.05 1.21
C PHE A 728 0.20 9.57 1.51
N GLY A 729 0.90 9.06 0.49
CA GLY A 729 2.31 8.68 0.59
C GLY A 729 2.64 7.25 0.16
N ARG A 730 1.69 6.47 -0.37
CA ARG A 730 1.92 5.10 -0.90
C ARG A 730 1.14 4.82 -2.20
N GLY A 731 0.69 5.86 -2.90
CA GLY A 731 -0.06 5.72 -4.14
C GLY A 731 -1.49 5.18 -3.94
N PHE A 732 -1.99 4.45 -4.93
CA PHE A 732 -3.30 3.80 -4.88
C PHE A 732 -3.21 2.34 -4.46
N TYR A 733 -4.25 1.89 -3.75
CA TYR A 733 -4.46 0.47 -3.43
C TYR A 733 -5.83 0.00 -3.85
N ILE A 734 -5.93 -1.27 -4.23
CA ILE A 734 -7.20 -1.92 -4.56
C ILE A 734 -7.35 -3.17 -3.69
N LEU A 735 -8.50 -3.31 -3.03
CA LEU A 735 -8.97 -4.61 -2.56
C LEU A 735 -9.95 -5.13 -3.61
N ASP A 736 -9.50 -6.13 -4.36
CA ASP A 736 -10.30 -6.75 -5.42
C ASP A 736 -11.42 -7.58 -4.80
N ASP A 737 -12.67 -7.32 -5.22
CA ASP A 737 -13.89 -8.01 -4.76
C ASP A 737 -14.05 -8.11 -3.23
N TYR A 738 -14.50 -7.02 -2.60
CA TYR A 738 -14.82 -7.00 -1.17
C TYR A 738 -16.15 -7.69 -0.82
N SER A 739 -16.89 -8.23 -1.80
CA SER A 739 -18.22 -8.80 -1.59
C SER A 739 -18.32 -9.90 -0.51
N PRO A 740 -17.26 -10.68 -0.16
CA PRO A 740 -17.28 -11.60 0.98
C PRO A 740 -17.58 -10.94 2.35
N LEU A 741 -17.43 -9.63 2.47
CA LEU A 741 -17.77 -8.89 3.69
C LEU A 741 -19.29 -8.71 3.87
N ARG A 742 -20.08 -8.84 2.80
CA ARG A 742 -21.54 -8.61 2.83
C ARG A 742 -22.25 -9.63 3.71
N GLY A 743 -23.02 -9.13 4.67
CA GLY A 743 -23.70 -9.95 5.67
C GLY A 743 -22.78 -10.89 6.48
N LEU A 744 -21.48 -10.60 6.59
CA LEU A 744 -20.57 -11.32 7.48
C LEU A 744 -20.79 -10.86 8.92
N ASN A 745 -20.97 -11.79 9.84
CA ASN A 745 -21.22 -11.53 11.26
C ASN A 745 -20.70 -12.69 12.12
N LYS A 746 -20.81 -12.54 13.44
CA LYS A 746 -20.37 -13.55 14.40
C LYS A 746 -21.04 -14.91 14.12
N GLU A 747 -22.34 -14.94 13.86
CA GLU A 747 -23.10 -16.18 13.66
C GLU A 747 -22.63 -16.96 12.43
N LYS A 748 -22.37 -16.29 11.30
CA LYS A 748 -21.82 -16.95 10.11
C LYS A 748 -20.42 -17.49 10.38
N LEU A 749 -19.59 -16.75 11.12
CA LEU A 749 -18.24 -17.21 11.46
C LEU A 749 -18.23 -18.44 12.40
N GLU A 750 -19.37 -18.85 12.95
CA GLU A 750 -19.51 -20.11 13.69
C GLU A 750 -19.70 -21.34 12.80
N GLU A 751 -20.04 -21.16 11.52
CA GLU A 751 -20.08 -22.25 10.54
C GLU A 751 -18.69 -22.88 10.38
N GLU A 752 -18.62 -24.20 10.19
CA GLU A 752 -17.34 -24.91 10.05
C GLU A 752 -16.49 -24.32 8.91
N ALA A 753 -17.12 -24.05 7.77
CA ALA A 753 -16.53 -23.34 6.65
C ALA A 753 -17.60 -22.63 5.80
N ILE A 754 -17.19 -21.57 5.10
CA ILE A 754 -18.02 -20.85 4.12
C ILE A 754 -17.27 -20.79 2.80
N LEU A 755 -17.92 -21.13 1.69
CA LEU A 755 -17.45 -20.83 0.34
C LEU A 755 -18.28 -19.66 -0.22
N PHE A 756 -17.63 -18.53 -0.45
CA PHE A 756 -18.30 -17.30 -0.88
C PHE A 756 -18.62 -17.31 -2.38
N PRO A 757 -19.60 -16.49 -2.84
CA PRO A 757 -19.86 -16.33 -4.27
C PRO A 757 -18.60 -16.01 -5.06
N VAL A 758 -18.52 -16.54 -6.29
CA VAL A 758 -17.36 -16.37 -7.18
C VAL A 758 -17.69 -15.33 -8.23
N LYS A 759 -16.87 -14.28 -8.31
CA LYS A 759 -16.95 -13.27 -9.37
C LYS A 759 -16.60 -13.87 -10.73
N ASP A 760 -17.37 -13.50 -11.76
CA ASP A 760 -17.17 -13.97 -13.14
C ASP A 760 -15.80 -13.51 -13.69
N PRO A 761 -14.85 -14.43 -13.95
CA PRO A 761 -13.51 -14.07 -14.37
C PRO A 761 -13.44 -13.77 -15.88
N TRP A 762 -12.49 -12.90 -16.24
CA TRP A 762 -12.07 -12.72 -17.64
C TRP A 762 -10.98 -13.74 -17.99
N MET A 763 -11.19 -14.48 -19.07
CA MET A 763 -10.22 -15.39 -19.67
C MET A 763 -9.56 -14.73 -20.88
N PHE A 764 -8.23 -14.66 -20.85
CA PHE A 764 -7.43 -14.11 -21.94
C PHE A 764 -6.01 -14.66 -21.90
N VAL A 765 -5.29 -14.46 -23.00
CA VAL A 765 -3.87 -14.79 -23.10
C VAL A 765 -3.07 -13.56 -22.69
N GLU A 766 -2.30 -13.65 -21.63
CA GLU A 766 -1.49 -12.51 -21.19
C GLU A 766 -0.44 -12.14 -22.24
N ARG A 767 -0.24 -10.83 -22.43
CA ARG A 767 0.75 -10.28 -23.34
C ARG A 767 2.09 -10.11 -22.63
N TYR A 768 3.18 -10.16 -23.39
CA TYR A 768 4.54 -9.88 -22.92
C TYR A 768 5.15 -8.73 -23.74
N PRO A 769 4.64 -7.49 -23.61
CA PRO A 769 5.08 -6.35 -24.42
C PRO A 769 6.57 -6.03 -24.28
N ILE A 770 7.20 -6.40 -23.16
CA ILE A 770 8.65 -6.24 -22.92
C ILE A 770 9.41 -7.59 -22.99
N GLY A 771 8.81 -8.59 -23.64
CA GLY A 771 9.44 -9.85 -24.04
C GLY A 771 9.35 -11.01 -23.04
N LEU A 772 9.60 -10.75 -21.75
CA LEU A 772 9.61 -11.77 -20.69
C LEU A 772 8.76 -11.31 -19.50
N ARG A 773 8.50 -12.21 -18.54
CA ARG A 773 7.78 -11.90 -17.29
C ARG A 773 8.44 -10.78 -16.46
N SER A 774 7.69 -10.24 -15.51
CA SER A 774 8.19 -9.24 -14.53
C SER A 774 8.78 -8.01 -15.22
N LYS A 775 10.07 -7.69 -15.03
CA LYS A 775 10.72 -6.47 -15.57
C LYS A 775 11.38 -6.69 -16.94
N GLY A 776 11.26 -7.89 -17.53
CA GLY A 776 11.95 -8.23 -18.78
C GLY A 776 13.45 -7.97 -18.70
N HIS A 777 14.02 -7.37 -19.75
CA HIS A 777 15.43 -6.94 -19.80
C HIS A 777 15.63 -5.45 -19.50
N LEU A 778 14.65 -4.77 -18.88
CA LEU A 778 14.73 -3.33 -18.59
C LEU A 778 15.51 -3.00 -17.31
N GLY A 779 15.94 -4.02 -16.56
CA GLY A 779 16.75 -3.86 -15.35
C GLY A 779 15.92 -3.76 -14.06
N SER A 780 16.61 -3.88 -12.92
CA SER A 780 15.97 -3.97 -11.60
C SER A 780 15.33 -2.67 -11.12
N SER A 781 15.72 -1.51 -11.65
CA SER A 781 15.10 -0.22 -11.32
C SER A 781 13.75 -0.03 -12.01
N TYR A 782 13.47 -0.73 -13.11
CA TYR A 782 12.20 -0.54 -13.84
C TYR A 782 10.99 -0.81 -12.94
N PHE A 783 10.13 0.20 -12.77
CA PHE A 783 9.00 0.11 -11.86
C PHE A 783 7.84 -0.69 -12.47
N VAL A 784 7.39 -1.70 -11.75
CA VAL A 784 6.22 -2.53 -12.09
C VAL A 784 5.45 -2.85 -10.82
N THR A 785 4.12 -2.85 -10.91
CA THR A 785 3.24 -3.38 -9.85
C THR A 785 2.41 -4.54 -10.40
N PRO A 786 2.14 -5.59 -9.61
CA PRO A 786 1.45 -6.78 -10.09
C PRO A 786 -0.02 -6.48 -10.47
N ASN A 787 -0.50 -7.15 -11.52
CA ASN A 787 -1.93 -7.32 -11.77
C ASN A 787 -2.53 -8.31 -10.75
N PRO A 788 -3.85 -8.34 -10.53
CA PRO A 788 -4.49 -9.50 -9.92
C PRO A 788 -4.16 -10.75 -10.75
N GLU A 789 -3.92 -11.88 -10.09
CA GLU A 789 -3.69 -13.15 -10.78
C GLU A 789 -4.83 -13.42 -11.79
N MET A 790 -4.47 -13.89 -12.99
CA MET A 790 -5.45 -14.20 -14.01
C MET A 790 -6.18 -15.49 -13.63
N GLY A 791 -7.47 -15.38 -13.31
CA GLY A 791 -8.28 -16.55 -13.03
C GLY A 791 -9.56 -16.30 -12.25
N ALA A 792 -10.23 -17.39 -11.89
CA ALA A 792 -11.35 -17.37 -10.96
C ALA A 792 -10.81 -17.35 -9.52
N VAL A 793 -11.15 -16.32 -8.75
CA VAL A 793 -10.76 -16.22 -7.34
C VAL A 793 -11.81 -16.93 -6.49
N PHE A 794 -11.39 -17.92 -5.72
CA PHE A 794 -12.23 -18.62 -4.76
C PHE A 794 -11.91 -18.15 -3.35
N THR A 795 -12.85 -17.42 -2.75
CA THR A 795 -12.75 -16.97 -1.36
C THR A 795 -13.48 -17.94 -0.46
N TYR A 796 -12.83 -18.39 0.61
CA TYR A 796 -13.43 -19.27 1.61
C TYR A 796 -13.01 -18.88 3.03
N TYR A 797 -13.85 -19.21 4.01
CA TYR A 797 -13.55 -19.08 5.44
C TYR A 797 -13.52 -20.46 6.08
N LEU A 798 -12.59 -20.69 6.99
CA LEU A 798 -12.51 -21.88 7.84
C LEU A 798 -12.46 -21.45 9.30
N LYS A 799 -13.38 -21.95 10.14
CA LYS A 799 -13.46 -21.54 11.55
C LYS A 799 -12.26 -21.97 12.37
N GLU A 800 -11.93 -23.27 12.28
CA GLU A 800 -10.83 -23.87 13.03
C GLU A 800 -9.80 -24.48 12.09
N GLU A 801 -8.54 -24.42 12.49
CA GLU A 801 -7.49 -25.12 11.77
C GLU A 801 -7.72 -26.63 11.83
N ILE A 802 -7.58 -27.32 10.70
CA ILE A 802 -7.64 -28.79 10.70
C ILE A 802 -6.25 -29.30 11.08
N GLN A 803 -6.12 -29.69 12.35
CA GLN A 803 -4.86 -30.09 12.99
C GLN A 803 -4.55 -31.58 12.81
N THR A 804 -3.26 -31.91 12.60
CA THR A 804 -2.73 -33.27 12.71
C THR A 804 -2.79 -33.77 14.17
N LEU A 805 -2.72 -35.09 14.38
CA LEU A 805 -2.61 -35.71 15.70
C LEU A 805 -1.45 -35.13 16.50
N LYS A 806 -0.32 -34.87 15.81
CA LYS A 806 0.88 -34.25 16.38
C LYS A 806 0.61 -32.83 16.86
N ALA A 807 -0.02 -31.99 16.02
CA ALA A 807 -0.38 -30.63 16.38
C ALA A 807 -1.39 -30.60 17.54
N GLN A 808 -2.39 -31.49 17.54
CA GLN A 808 -3.34 -31.62 18.65
C GLN A 808 -2.65 -32.03 19.96
N ARG A 809 -1.68 -32.96 19.90
CA ARG A 809 -0.87 -33.33 21.06
C ARG A 809 -0.07 -32.13 21.57
N GLN A 810 0.67 -31.46 20.69
CA GLN A 810 1.47 -30.28 21.06
C GLN A 810 0.61 -29.18 21.67
N ALA A 811 -0.60 -28.94 21.16
CA ALA A 811 -1.55 -28.00 21.74
C ALA A 811 -2.00 -28.42 23.16
N ARG A 812 -2.25 -29.72 23.39
CA ARG A 812 -2.55 -30.25 24.74
C ARG A 812 -1.37 -30.09 25.69
N GLU A 813 -0.15 -30.36 25.23
CA GLU A 813 1.08 -30.23 26.01
C GLU A 813 1.38 -28.77 26.37
N ALA A 814 1.23 -27.85 25.41
CA ALA A 814 1.36 -26.41 25.64
C ALA A 814 0.38 -25.94 26.72
N LYS A 815 -0.90 -26.35 26.61
CA LYS A 815 -1.92 -26.05 27.63
C LYS A 815 -1.61 -26.68 28.98
N ALA A 816 -1.04 -27.88 29.02
CA ALA A 816 -0.59 -28.51 30.27
C ALA A 816 0.57 -27.72 30.90
N HIS A 817 1.55 -27.29 30.09
CA HIS A 817 2.66 -26.44 30.54
C HIS A 817 2.17 -25.09 31.09
N GLU A 818 1.26 -24.41 30.40
CA GLU A 818 0.64 -23.16 30.88
C GLU A 818 -0.05 -23.34 32.24
N ASN A 819 -0.66 -24.51 32.47
CA ASN A 819 -1.32 -24.85 33.72
C ASN A 819 -0.37 -25.44 34.78
N ASN A 820 0.95 -25.38 34.58
CA ASN A 820 1.98 -25.99 35.44
C ASN A 820 1.74 -27.50 35.70
N GLN A 821 1.13 -28.19 34.74
CA GLN A 821 0.90 -29.62 34.80
C GLN A 821 2.09 -30.39 34.22
N ARG A 822 2.32 -31.61 34.72
CA ARG A 822 3.36 -32.49 34.18
C ARG A 822 2.92 -32.98 32.80
N VAL A 823 3.76 -32.78 31.80
CA VAL A 823 3.64 -33.41 30.48
C VAL A 823 4.36 -34.76 30.52
N PHE A 824 3.64 -35.82 30.19
CA PHE A 824 4.19 -37.18 30.15
C PHE A 824 4.55 -37.57 28.72
N TYR A 825 5.52 -38.47 28.59
CA TYR A 825 5.91 -39.03 27.30
C TYR A 825 4.71 -39.81 26.69
N PRO A 826 4.32 -39.54 25.43
CA PRO A 826 3.19 -40.22 24.80
C PRO A 826 3.45 -41.72 24.61
N PRO A 827 2.41 -42.57 24.57
CA PRO A 827 2.57 -43.98 24.19
C PRO A 827 3.21 -44.11 22.80
N MET A 828 4.09 -45.09 22.63
CA MET A 828 4.84 -45.27 21.37
C MET A 828 3.93 -45.47 20.16
N ASP A 829 2.79 -46.15 20.33
CA ASP A 829 1.83 -46.35 19.24
C ASP A 829 1.16 -45.03 18.80
N SER A 830 0.95 -44.08 19.72
CA SER A 830 0.46 -42.74 19.38
C SER A 830 1.50 -41.98 18.55
N LEU A 831 2.79 -42.08 18.89
CA LEU A 831 3.85 -41.43 18.12
C LEU A 831 3.98 -42.04 16.73
N ARG A 832 3.85 -43.37 16.59
CA ARG A 832 3.81 -44.02 15.27
C ARG A 832 2.62 -43.56 14.44
N MET A 833 1.45 -43.39 15.06
CA MET A 833 0.29 -42.81 14.37
C MET A 833 0.55 -41.38 13.92
N GLU A 834 1.21 -40.55 14.74
CA GLU A 834 1.64 -39.20 14.35
C GLU A 834 2.63 -39.23 13.17
N ASP A 835 3.63 -40.12 13.21
CA ASP A 835 4.67 -40.23 12.19
C ASP A 835 4.16 -40.79 10.85
N HIS A 836 3.05 -41.54 10.87
CA HIS A 836 2.42 -42.12 9.68
C HIS A 836 1.16 -41.37 9.21
N GLN A 837 0.74 -40.32 9.91
CA GLN A 837 -0.42 -39.54 9.48
C GLN A 837 -0.10 -38.69 8.25
N GLU A 838 -0.98 -38.72 7.25
CA GLU A 838 -0.90 -37.80 6.13
C GLU A 838 -1.36 -36.39 6.54
N ASP A 839 -0.68 -35.35 6.03
CA ASP A 839 -1.09 -33.97 6.31
C ASP A 839 -2.50 -33.71 5.77
N PRO A 840 -3.43 -33.19 6.59
CA PRO A 840 -4.76 -32.82 6.13
C PRO A 840 -4.67 -31.65 5.16
N TYR A 841 -5.64 -31.57 4.25
CA TYR A 841 -5.71 -30.46 3.30
C TYR A 841 -7.16 -30.16 2.89
N LEU A 842 -7.35 -28.97 2.35
CA LEU A 842 -8.61 -28.60 1.71
C LEU A 842 -8.53 -28.87 0.20
N LEU A 843 -9.64 -29.33 -0.36
CA LEU A 843 -9.79 -29.67 -1.77
C LEU A 843 -10.95 -28.88 -2.36
N LEU A 844 -10.62 -27.98 -3.29
CA LEU A 844 -11.61 -27.32 -4.12
C LEU A 844 -11.79 -28.12 -5.41
N THR A 845 -13.04 -28.53 -5.69
CA THR A 845 -13.38 -29.33 -6.88
C THR A 845 -14.15 -28.48 -7.86
N ILE A 846 -13.60 -28.32 -9.06
CA ILE A 846 -14.14 -27.49 -10.12
C ILE A 846 -14.78 -28.38 -11.18
N GLU A 847 -16.04 -28.12 -11.50
CA GLU A 847 -16.81 -28.89 -12.46
C GLU A 847 -17.41 -27.99 -13.55
N ASP A 848 -17.54 -28.53 -14.76
CA ASP A 848 -18.27 -27.87 -15.83
C ASP A 848 -19.80 -27.97 -15.66
N ALA A 849 -20.56 -27.32 -16.54
CA ALA A 849 -22.01 -27.38 -16.56
C ALA A 849 -22.60 -28.80 -16.74
N ARG A 850 -21.80 -29.79 -17.17
CA ARG A 850 -22.20 -31.19 -17.33
C ARG A 850 -21.85 -32.04 -16.09
N GLY A 851 -21.25 -31.44 -15.06
CA GLY A 851 -20.78 -32.14 -13.86
C GLY A 851 -19.49 -32.93 -14.06
N ARG A 852 -18.73 -32.66 -15.13
CA ARG A 852 -17.40 -33.27 -15.29
C ARG A 852 -16.41 -32.48 -14.45
N VAL A 853 -15.61 -33.18 -13.65
CA VAL A 853 -14.51 -32.58 -12.90
C VAL A 853 -13.42 -32.13 -13.87
N ILE A 854 -13.09 -30.85 -13.82
CA ILE A 854 -12.08 -30.21 -14.67
C ILE A 854 -10.74 -30.13 -13.97
N ARG A 855 -10.76 -29.76 -12.69
CA ARG A 855 -9.56 -29.60 -11.86
C ARG A 855 -9.89 -29.69 -10.38
N HIS A 856 -8.92 -30.16 -9.62
CA HIS A 856 -8.88 -30.00 -8.17
C HIS A 856 -7.77 -29.03 -7.79
N LEU A 857 -8.04 -28.16 -6.82
CA LEU A 857 -7.04 -27.31 -6.20
C LEU A 857 -6.87 -27.73 -4.74
N LYS A 858 -5.63 -28.05 -4.36
CA LYS A 858 -5.24 -28.37 -2.98
C LYS A 858 -4.78 -27.08 -2.30
N THR A 859 -5.26 -26.84 -1.08
CA THR A 859 -4.83 -25.70 -0.25
C THR A 859 -4.69 -26.12 1.22
N GLY A 860 -4.05 -25.27 2.02
CA GLY A 860 -3.76 -25.55 3.43
C GLY A 860 -5.00 -25.55 4.31
N THR A 861 -4.83 -25.89 5.59
CA THR A 861 -5.91 -26.04 6.57
C THR A 861 -5.98 -24.92 7.60
N GLY A 862 -5.26 -23.82 7.37
CA GLY A 862 -5.23 -22.69 8.31
C GLY A 862 -6.59 -22.00 8.45
N LYS A 863 -6.94 -21.62 9.67
CA LYS A 863 -8.18 -20.89 9.98
C LYS A 863 -8.21 -19.48 9.40
N GLY A 864 -9.43 -18.92 9.33
CA GLY A 864 -9.73 -17.59 8.81
C GLY A 864 -10.13 -17.60 7.33
N LEU A 865 -10.31 -16.41 6.78
CA LEU A 865 -10.62 -16.18 5.39
C LEU A 865 -9.34 -16.32 4.55
N LYS A 866 -9.46 -17.03 3.41
CA LYS A 866 -8.38 -17.31 2.47
C LYS A 866 -8.90 -17.18 1.03
N GLN A 867 -7.97 -16.94 0.11
CA GLN A 867 -8.22 -16.92 -1.32
C GLN A 867 -7.31 -17.92 -2.04
N ILE A 868 -7.81 -18.51 -3.11
CA ILE A 868 -7.03 -19.31 -4.05
C ILE A 868 -7.55 -19.06 -5.47
N VAL A 869 -6.64 -19.00 -6.44
CA VAL A 869 -6.97 -18.68 -7.82
C VAL A 869 -6.93 -19.94 -8.69
N TRP A 870 -7.98 -20.15 -9.47
CA TRP A 870 -7.96 -21.07 -10.60
C TRP A 870 -7.59 -20.31 -11.86
N ASP A 871 -6.40 -20.60 -12.39
CA ASP A 871 -5.83 -20.08 -13.66
C ASP A 871 -6.65 -20.40 -14.94
N LEU A 872 -7.86 -20.94 -14.80
CA LEU A 872 -8.77 -21.32 -15.88
C LEU A 872 -8.21 -22.39 -16.81
N THR A 873 -7.31 -23.24 -16.32
CA THR A 873 -6.77 -24.37 -17.08
C THR A 873 -7.22 -25.72 -16.54
N THR A 874 -7.20 -26.74 -17.39
CA THR A 874 -7.41 -28.14 -17.01
C THR A 874 -6.33 -28.64 -16.06
N ALA A 875 -6.47 -29.87 -15.54
CA ALA A 875 -5.34 -30.53 -14.90
C ALA A 875 -4.13 -30.65 -15.85
N THR A 876 -2.91 -30.56 -15.31
CA THR A 876 -1.69 -30.75 -16.09
C THR A 876 -1.59 -32.19 -16.61
N PRO A 877 -1.32 -32.40 -17.90
CA PRO A 877 -1.17 -33.73 -18.48
C PRO A 877 0.19 -34.37 -18.17
N ALA A 878 1.10 -33.65 -17.51
CA ALA A 878 2.42 -34.13 -17.17
C ALA A 878 2.42 -35.21 -16.07
N PRO A 879 3.37 -36.15 -16.09
CA PRO A 879 3.58 -37.14 -15.03
C PRO A 879 3.69 -36.50 -13.64
N VAL A 880 3.27 -37.23 -12.62
CA VAL A 880 3.14 -36.71 -11.23
C VAL A 880 4.50 -36.60 -10.52
N GLY A 881 5.55 -37.27 -11.01
CA GLY A 881 6.84 -37.40 -10.30
C GLY A 881 7.88 -36.29 -10.51
N ASN A 882 7.84 -35.52 -11.61
CA ASN A 882 8.93 -34.63 -12.03
C ASN A 882 8.44 -33.30 -12.65
N ARG A 883 7.39 -32.69 -12.10
CA ARG A 883 6.88 -31.43 -12.65
C ARG A 883 7.88 -30.31 -12.44
N TYR A 884 8.27 -29.67 -13.52
CA TYR A 884 9.20 -28.55 -13.50
C TYR A 884 8.50 -27.28 -13.04
N THR A 885 9.10 -26.58 -12.08
CA THR A 885 8.79 -25.19 -11.75
C THR A 885 10.09 -24.40 -11.93
N PRO A 886 10.14 -23.45 -12.88
CA PRO A 886 11.34 -22.65 -13.10
C PRO A 886 11.68 -21.80 -11.87
N GLY A 887 12.97 -21.70 -11.56
CA GLY A 887 13.48 -20.69 -10.64
C GLY A 887 13.22 -19.26 -11.18
N PRO A 888 13.24 -18.25 -10.31
CA PRO A 888 12.98 -16.86 -10.70
C PRO A 888 13.94 -16.36 -11.80
N ASP A 889 15.18 -16.86 -11.82
CA ASP A 889 16.26 -16.59 -12.77
C ASP A 889 16.16 -17.37 -14.09
N VAL A 890 15.26 -18.36 -14.20
CA VAL A 890 15.08 -19.13 -15.44
C VAL A 890 14.11 -18.41 -16.39
N LEU A 891 14.65 -17.47 -17.15
CA LEU A 891 13.90 -16.53 -17.99
C LEU A 891 13.02 -17.19 -19.06
N PHE A 892 13.50 -18.29 -19.65
CA PHE A 892 12.84 -18.98 -20.77
C PHE A 892 12.08 -20.24 -20.36
N GLY A 893 11.96 -20.50 -19.05
CA GLY A 893 11.22 -21.65 -18.51
C GLY A 893 9.82 -21.25 -18.03
N SER A 894 8.88 -22.18 -18.15
CA SER A 894 7.54 -22.11 -17.56
C SER A 894 7.24 -23.39 -16.78
N ALA A 895 6.35 -23.29 -15.79
CA ALA A 895 5.85 -24.46 -15.09
C ALA A 895 4.92 -25.29 -15.99
N GLU A 896 4.84 -26.59 -15.75
CA GLU A 896 3.89 -27.46 -16.46
C GLU A 896 2.45 -27.29 -15.94
N THR A 897 1.61 -26.59 -16.70
CA THR A 897 0.19 -26.32 -16.44
C THR A 897 -0.74 -27.09 -17.39
N GLY A 898 -2.04 -26.97 -17.18
CA GLY A 898 -3.03 -27.42 -18.17
C GLY A 898 -3.18 -26.42 -19.31
N HIS A 899 -4.10 -26.72 -20.22
CA HIS A 899 -4.55 -25.79 -21.25
C HIS A 899 -5.80 -25.04 -20.80
N LEU A 900 -6.03 -23.85 -21.35
CA LEU A 900 -7.22 -23.05 -21.07
C LEU A 900 -8.51 -23.84 -21.33
N VAL A 901 -9.50 -23.67 -20.45
CA VAL A 901 -10.84 -24.25 -20.61
C VAL A 901 -11.70 -23.44 -21.59
N ALA A 902 -12.83 -24.00 -22.02
CA ALA A 902 -13.78 -23.24 -22.83
C ALA A 902 -14.53 -22.21 -21.97
N PRO A 903 -14.83 -21.00 -22.49
CA PRO A 903 -15.74 -20.08 -21.82
C PRO A 903 -17.09 -20.75 -21.55
N GLY A 904 -17.70 -20.46 -20.40
CA GLY A 904 -18.93 -21.14 -20.01
C GLY A 904 -19.17 -21.16 -18.52
N ARG A 905 -20.22 -21.87 -18.10
CA ARG A 905 -20.59 -22.00 -16.69
C ARG A 905 -19.81 -23.13 -16.02
N TYR A 906 -19.27 -22.81 -14.85
CA TYR A 906 -18.57 -23.74 -13.96
C TYR A 906 -19.12 -23.64 -12.55
N LYS A 907 -18.83 -24.65 -11.74
CA LYS A 907 -19.11 -24.67 -10.31
C LYS A 907 -17.90 -25.12 -9.51
N VAL A 908 -17.74 -24.59 -8.30
CA VAL A 908 -16.69 -24.99 -7.35
C VAL A 908 -17.30 -25.42 -6.03
N SER A 909 -16.81 -26.51 -5.45
CA SER A 909 -17.19 -26.99 -4.11
C SER A 909 -15.96 -27.13 -3.22
N LEU A 910 -16.13 -27.00 -1.89
CA LEU A 910 -15.06 -27.09 -0.90
C LEU A 910 -15.23 -28.34 -0.03
N SER A 911 -14.17 -29.12 0.12
CA SER A 911 -14.11 -30.31 0.99
C SER A 911 -12.80 -30.31 1.80
N LYS A 912 -12.80 -30.99 2.95
CA LYS A 912 -11.57 -31.36 3.67
C LYS A 912 -11.18 -32.81 3.37
N VAL A 913 -9.89 -33.08 3.37
CA VAL A 913 -9.33 -34.42 3.29
C VAL A 913 -8.51 -34.67 4.55
N VAL A 914 -8.90 -35.70 5.31
CA VAL A 914 -8.21 -36.14 6.53
C VAL A 914 -8.11 -37.66 6.48
N ASP A 915 -6.89 -38.19 6.59
CA ASP A 915 -6.61 -39.62 6.56
C ASP A 915 -7.25 -40.34 5.34
N GLY A 916 -7.18 -39.70 4.17
CA GLY A 916 -7.76 -40.19 2.91
C GLY A 916 -9.28 -40.07 2.78
N VAL A 917 -9.98 -39.59 3.81
CA VAL A 917 -11.45 -39.39 3.79
C VAL A 917 -11.78 -37.97 3.33
N ILE A 918 -12.58 -37.86 2.27
CA ILE A 918 -13.08 -36.59 1.75
C ILE A 918 -14.43 -36.27 2.39
N THR A 919 -14.53 -35.12 3.07
CA THR A 919 -15.75 -34.64 3.71
C THR A 919 -16.13 -33.28 3.12
N PRO A 920 -17.33 -33.13 2.52
CA PRO A 920 -17.82 -31.84 2.04
C PRO A 920 -17.93 -30.82 3.18
N LEU A 921 -17.46 -29.60 2.93
CA LEU A 921 -17.51 -28.48 3.88
C LEU A 921 -18.52 -27.42 3.46
N SER A 922 -18.60 -27.11 2.16
CA SER A 922 -19.53 -26.10 1.65
C SER A 922 -20.05 -26.48 0.26
N GLY A 923 -21.30 -26.10 -0.02
CA GLY A 923 -22.01 -26.39 -1.26
C GLY A 923 -21.42 -25.65 -2.48
N PRO A 924 -21.81 -26.04 -3.71
CA PRO A 924 -21.20 -25.52 -4.91
C PRO A 924 -21.59 -24.06 -5.19
N GLN A 925 -20.60 -23.23 -5.56
CA GLN A 925 -20.80 -21.87 -6.07
C GLN A 925 -20.63 -21.86 -7.59
N SER A 926 -21.59 -21.25 -8.31
CA SER A 926 -21.59 -21.19 -9.78
C SER A 926 -21.08 -19.85 -10.28
N PHE A 927 -20.33 -19.86 -11.39
CA PHE A 927 -19.80 -18.66 -12.03
C PHE A 927 -19.67 -18.84 -13.55
N LEU A 928 -19.55 -17.74 -14.29
CA LEU A 928 -19.38 -17.69 -15.74
C LEU A 928 -17.96 -17.23 -16.11
N VAL A 929 -17.21 -18.10 -16.78
CA VAL A 929 -15.93 -17.73 -17.40
C VAL A 929 -16.21 -16.99 -18.69
N LYS A 930 -15.79 -15.72 -18.78
CA LYS A 930 -16.01 -14.82 -19.92
C LYS A 930 -14.75 -14.72 -20.77
N GLN A 931 -14.85 -14.90 -22.09
CA GLN A 931 -13.74 -14.64 -23.01
C GLN A 931 -13.53 -13.13 -23.14
N LEU A 932 -12.30 -12.65 -23.01
CA LEU A 932 -11.93 -11.31 -23.46
C LEU A 932 -11.54 -11.35 -24.95
N GLU A 933 -12.26 -10.59 -25.75
CA GLU A 933 -12.04 -10.50 -27.20
C GLU A 933 -10.90 -9.52 -27.53
N GLN A 934 -9.66 -9.99 -27.38
CA GLN A 934 -8.45 -9.20 -27.69
C GLN A 934 -7.73 -9.65 -28.98
N GLY A 935 -8.22 -10.70 -29.63
CA GLY A 935 -7.61 -11.28 -30.83
C GLY A 935 -8.10 -10.62 -32.11
N SER A 936 -7.21 -10.46 -33.11
CA SER A 936 -7.59 -10.06 -34.47
C SER A 936 -8.09 -11.22 -35.34
N LEU A 937 -7.99 -12.46 -34.83
CA LEU A 937 -8.44 -13.69 -35.47
C LEU A 937 -9.62 -14.28 -34.68
N PRO A 938 -10.56 -15.00 -35.34
CA PRO A 938 -11.70 -15.59 -34.66
C PRO A 938 -11.26 -16.65 -33.65
N THR A 939 -11.98 -16.72 -32.52
CA THR A 939 -11.75 -17.73 -31.49
C THR A 939 -12.44 -19.07 -31.81
N ASN A 940 -11.89 -20.20 -31.35
CA ASN A 940 -12.47 -21.54 -31.50
C ASN A 940 -12.23 -22.44 -30.27
N MET A 941 -12.48 -21.90 -29.07
CA MET A 941 -12.08 -22.55 -27.81
C MET A 941 -12.68 -23.95 -27.61
N GLU A 942 -13.96 -24.19 -27.93
CA GLU A 942 -14.60 -25.50 -27.71
C GLU A 942 -13.94 -26.62 -28.52
N ALA A 943 -13.64 -26.37 -29.80
CA ALA A 943 -12.94 -27.32 -30.65
C ALA A 943 -11.48 -27.49 -30.22
N ASN A 944 -10.81 -26.41 -29.81
CA ASN A 944 -9.44 -26.44 -29.33
C ASN A 944 -9.30 -27.31 -28.07
N VAL A 945 -10.17 -27.11 -27.08
CA VAL A 945 -10.20 -27.90 -25.84
C VAL A 945 -10.43 -29.38 -26.16
N THR A 946 -11.40 -29.69 -27.02
CA THR A 946 -11.69 -31.07 -27.43
C THR A 946 -10.46 -31.73 -28.08
N PHE A 947 -9.74 -31.02 -28.94
CA PHE A 947 -8.50 -31.51 -29.55
C PHE A 947 -7.38 -31.68 -28.50
N LEU A 948 -7.22 -30.73 -27.59
CA LEU A 948 -6.18 -30.76 -26.56
C LEU A 948 -6.40 -31.86 -25.51
N GLU A 949 -7.65 -32.22 -25.20
CA GLU A 949 -7.97 -33.40 -24.38
C GLU A 949 -7.48 -34.70 -25.04
N GLN A 950 -7.64 -34.82 -26.37
CA GLN A 950 -7.12 -35.97 -27.14
C GLN A 950 -5.60 -36.04 -27.12
N VAL A 951 -4.93 -34.90 -27.37
CA VAL A 951 -3.46 -34.80 -27.33
C VAL A 951 -2.94 -35.08 -25.92
N SER A 952 -3.61 -34.59 -24.89
CA SER A 952 -3.25 -34.83 -23.49
C SER A 952 -3.34 -36.32 -23.12
N THR A 953 -4.35 -37.02 -23.63
CA THR A 953 -4.48 -38.48 -23.45
C THR A 953 -3.32 -39.22 -24.10
N LEU A 954 -2.96 -38.84 -25.34
CA LEU A 954 -1.81 -39.42 -26.04
C LEU A 954 -0.49 -39.12 -25.31
N ARG A 955 -0.29 -37.90 -24.81
CA ARG A 955 0.90 -37.53 -24.03
C ARG A 955 1.05 -38.39 -22.79
N LYS A 956 -0.01 -38.58 -22.01
CA LYS A 956 0.04 -39.39 -20.78
C LYS A 956 0.53 -40.81 -21.11
N ALA A 957 0.00 -41.40 -22.19
CA ALA A 957 0.44 -42.71 -22.65
C ALA A 957 1.89 -42.70 -23.15
N ALA A 958 2.31 -41.69 -23.91
CA ALA A 958 3.67 -41.57 -24.43
C ALA A 958 4.72 -41.33 -23.33
N SER A 959 4.36 -40.56 -22.30
CA SER A 959 5.20 -40.36 -21.11
C SER A 959 5.40 -41.68 -20.37
N ALA A 960 4.31 -42.42 -20.13
CA ALA A 960 4.39 -43.75 -19.52
C ALA A 960 5.24 -44.72 -20.36
N ALA A 961 5.11 -44.68 -21.69
CA ALA A 961 5.95 -45.50 -22.57
C ALA A 961 7.43 -45.12 -22.49
N THR A 962 7.75 -43.83 -22.31
CA THR A 962 9.11 -43.34 -22.13
C THR A 962 9.71 -43.87 -20.82
N ASP A 963 8.95 -43.81 -19.72
CA ASP A 963 9.37 -44.34 -18.42
C ASP A 963 9.55 -45.86 -18.47
N ILE A 964 8.63 -46.59 -19.10
CA ILE A 964 8.73 -48.04 -19.29
C ILE A 964 9.97 -48.39 -20.11
N LEU A 965 10.21 -47.69 -21.24
CA LEU A 965 11.37 -47.92 -22.08
C LEU A 965 12.69 -47.72 -21.32
N GLY A 966 12.82 -46.60 -20.59
CA GLY A 966 14.00 -46.34 -19.77
C GLY A 966 14.20 -47.37 -18.65
N ASN A 967 13.10 -47.85 -18.05
CA ASN A 967 13.16 -48.93 -17.07
C ASN A 967 13.64 -50.27 -17.68
N LEU A 968 13.19 -50.60 -18.89
CA LEU A 968 13.64 -51.79 -19.61
C LEU A 968 15.12 -51.70 -20.00
N GLU A 969 15.58 -50.55 -20.48
CA GLU A 969 17.00 -50.30 -20.77
C GLU A 969 17.86 -50.48 -19.51
N HIS A 970 17.39 -49.93 -18.38
CA HIS A 970 18.07 -50.09 -17.10
C HIS A 970 18.11 -51.56 -16.65
N ARG A 971 16.98 -52.27 -16.73
CA ARG A 971 16.88 -53.70 -16.40
C ARG A 971 17.80 -54.55 -17.27
N ILE A 972 17.85 -54.32 -18.58
CA ILE A 972 18.79 -55.01 -19.48
C ILE A 972 20.24 -54.77 -19.06
N GLY A 973 20.64 -53.55 -18.71
CA GLY A 973 22.00 -53.27 -18.22
C GLY A 973 22.33 -54.02 -16.91
N LEU A 974 21.35 -54.16 -16.01
CA LEU A 974 21.50 -54.96 -14.79
C LEU A 974 21.56 -56.46 -15.08
N ILE A 975 20.83 -56.96 -16.09
CA ILE A 975 20.92 -58.35 -16.55
C ILE A 975 22.32 -58.65 -17.11
N GLU A 976 22.85 -57.77 -17.97
CA GLU A 976 24.23 -57.90 -18.49
C GLU A 976 25.26 -57.99 -17.35
N THR A 977 25.05 -57.21 -16.28
CA THR A 977 25.89 -57.23 -15.07
C THR A 977 25.70 -58.52 -14.27
N ALA A 978 24.46 -58.94 -14.01
CA ALA A 978 24.13 -60.12 -13.20
C ALA A 978 24.65 -61.43 -13.83
N VAL A 979 24.77 -61.49 -15.16
CA VAL A 979 25.35 -62.64 -15.86
C VAL A 979 26.82 -62.87 -15.50
N VAL A 980 27.57 -61.81 -15.14
CA VAL A 980 28.99 -61.92 -14.75
C VAL A 980 29.15 -62.71 -13.44
N ASP A 981 28.20 -62.54 -12.52
CA ASP A 981 28.22 -63.14 -11.18
C ASP A 981 27.37 -64.42 -11.07
N MET A 982 26.78 -64.87 -12.18
CA MET A 982 25.92 -66.05 -12.25
C MET A 982 26.74 -67.36 -12.32
N PRO A 983 26.34 -68.43 -11.59
CA PRO A 983 27.04 -69.72 -11.61
C PRO A 983 26.67 -70.60 -12.83
N ALA A 984 26.46 -70.00 -14.01
CA ALA A 984 26.10 -70.68 -15.26
C ALA A 984 26.72 -69.99 -16.50
N LYS A 985 26.70 -70.66 -17.67
CA LYS A 985 27.27 -70.10 -18.91
C LYS A 985 26.34 -69.03 -19.49
N GLY A 986 26.76 -67.75 -19.41
CA GLY A 986 25.94 -66.60 -19.79
C GLY A 986 25.90 -66.19 -21.27
N ALA A 987 26.65 -66.84 -22.17
CA ALA A 987 26.84 -66.35 -23.54
C ALA A 987 25.54 -66.20 -24.37
N GLU A 988 24.56 -67.08 -24.14
CA GLU A 988 23.25 -67.00 -24.80
C GLU A 988 22.41 -65.85 -24.23
N VAL A 989 22.42 -65.70 -22.90
CA VAL A 989 21.70 -64.62 -22.20
C VAL A 989 22.23 -63.25 -22.65
N LEU A 990 23.56 -63.10 -22.76
CA LEU A 990 24.18 -61.86 -23.25
C LEU A 990 23.83 -61.57 -24.72
N ARG A 991 23.75 -62.59 -25.57
CA ARG A 991 23.35 -62.39 -26.98
C ARG A 991 21.91 -61.91 -27.09
N GLN A 992 21.01 -62.49 -26.29
CA GLN A 992 19.61 -62.09 -26.24
C GLN A 992 19.46 -60.69 -25.62
N ALA A 993 20.20 -60.38 -24.55
CA ALA A 993 20.24 -59.05 -23.97
C ALA A 993 20.69 -57.98 -24.98
N ALA A 994 21.75 -58.26 -25.76
CA ALA A 994 22.23 -57.36 -26.81
C ALA A 994 21.19 -57.12 -27.91
N ALA A 995 20.49 -58.17 -28.37
CA ALA A 995 19.43 -58.05 -29.35
C ALA A 995 18.26 -57.20 -28.82
N ILE A 996 17.84 -57.43 -27.56
CA ILE A 996 16.80 -56.61 -26.92
C ILE A 996 17.27 -55.16 -26.79
N LYS A 997 18.55 -54.91 -26.46
CA LYS A 997 19.12 -53.57 -26.37
C LYS A 997 19.06 -52.80 -27.69
N ASP A 998 19.36 -53.46 -28.81
CA ASP A 998 19.23 -52.88 -30.15
C ASP A 998 17.76 -52.57 -30.50
N ASP A 999 16.83 -53.47 -30.15
CA ASP A 999 15.39 -53.24 -30.30
C ASP A 999 14.92 -52.04 -29.46
N LEU A 1000 15.35 -51.95 -28.19
CA LEU A 1000 15.03 -50.82 -27.30
C LEU A 1000 15.61 -49.51 -27.84
N LEU A 1001 16.83 -49.50 -28.38
CA LEU A 1001 17.41 -48.33 -29.04
C LEU A 1001 16.58 -47.88 -30.26
N ALA A 1002 16.14 -48.81 -31.10
CA ALA A 1002 15.28 -48.51 -32.24
C ALA A 1002 13.91 -47.95 -31.80
N LEU A 1003 13.36 -48.46 -30.69
CA LEU A 1003 12.15 -47.93 -30.07
C LEU A 1003 12.38 -46.52 -29.50
N ASN A 1004 13.53 -46.28 -28.86
CA ASN A 1004 13.90 -44.98 -28.33
C ASN A 1004 14.02 -43.93 -29.43
N ILE A 1005 14.68 -44.24 -30.55
CA ILE A 1005 14.79 -43.34 -31.72
C ILE A 1005 13.40 -42.95 -32.26
N ARG A 1006 12.46 -43.91 -32.33
CA ARG A 1006 11.08 -43.63 -32.78
C ARG A 1006 10.30 -42.77 -31.79
N LEU A 1007 10.47 -43.03 -30.49
CA LEU A 1007 9.71 -42.36 -29.43
C LEU A 1007 10.25 -40.95 -29.14
N ASN A 1008 11.56 -40.82 -28.97
CA ASN A 1008 12.27 -39.65 -28.45
C ASN A 1008 13.20 -38.96 -29.47
N GLY A 1009 13.42 -39.57 -30.64
CA GLY A 1009 14.24 -38.99 -31.71
C GLY A 1009 15.67 -39.53 -31.77
N ASP A 1010 16.34 -39.26 -32.89
CA ASP A 1010 17.73 -39.67 -33.13
C ASP A 1010 18.70 -38.63 -32.54
N GLY A 1011 19.05 -38.81 -31.26
CA GLY A 1011 20.03 -37.94 -30.58
C GLY A 1011 21.43 -38.01 -31.20
N THR A 1012 21.79 -39.10 -31.89
CA THR A 1012 23.12 -39.26 -32.50
C THR A 1012 23.25 -38.36 -33.72
N ALA A 1013 22.25 -38.36 -34.60
CA ALA A 1013 22.21 -37.48 -35.76
C ALA A 1013 22.00 -36.01 -35.34
N ALA A 1014 21.08 -35.74 -34.42
CA ALA A 1014 20.76 -34.37 -33.97
C ALA A 1014 21.95 -33.67 -33.31
N SER A 1015 22.70 -34.35 -32.43
CA SER A 1015 23.91 -33.78 -31.78
C SER A 1015 25.03 -33.44 -32.76
N ARG A 1016 24.96 -33.97 -33.98
CA ARG A 1016 25.90 -33.70 -35.08
C ARG A 1016 25.32 -32.77 -36.14
N GLN A 1017 24.18 -32.12 -35.85
CA GLN A 1017 23.52 -31.15 -36.73
C GLN A 1017 23.08 -31.72 -38.09
N PHE A 1018 22.73 -33.02 -38.14
CA PHE A 1018 22.08 -33.62 -39.31
C PHE A 1018 20.55 -33.49 -39.24
N GLU A 1019 19.90 -33.56 -40.39
CA GLU A 1019 18.44 -33.53 -40.50
C GLU A 1019 17.83 -34.79 -39.87
N VAL A 1020 16.95 -34.59 -38.89
CA VAL A 1020 16.19 -35.67 -38.24
C VAL A 1020 14.69 -35.43 -38.41
N PRO A 1021 13.89 -36.46 -38.73
CA PRO A 1021 12.44 -36.33 -38.73
C PRO A 1021 11.91 -36.17 -37.29
N PRO A 1022 10.76 -35.50 -37.08
CA PRO A 1022 10.15 -35.42 -35.76
C PRO A 1022 9.72 -36.80 -35.25
N SER A 1023 10.17 -37.15 -34.04
CA SER A 1023 9.75 -38.33 -33.29
C SER A 1023 8.29 -38.24 -32.84
N ILE A 1024 7.78 -39.31 -32.20
CA ILE A 1024 6.44 -39.28 -31.61
C ILE A 1024 6.35 -38.18 -30.55
N ASN A 1025 7.32 -38.09 -29.64
CA ASN A 1025 7.33 -37.08 -28.58
C ASN A 1025 7.58 -35.67 -29.12
N ASP A 1026 8.39 -35.49 -30.18
CA ASP A 1026 8.55 -34.16 -30.81
C ASP A 1026 7.23 -33.65 -31.38
N ARG A 1027 6.43 -34.52 -31.99
CA ARG A 1027 5.12 -34.16 -32.53
C ARG A 1027 4.13 -33.80 -31.42
N ILE A 1028 4.07 -34.62 -30.37
CA ILE A 1028 3.18 -34.36 -29.23
C ILE A 1028 3.59 -33.07 -28.52
N GLY A 1029 4.89 -32.92 -28.22
CA GLY A 1029 5.45 -31.74 -27.56
C GLY A 1029 5.27 -30.47 -28.39
N GLY A 1030 5.50 -30.54 -29.71
CA GLY A 1030 5.27 -29.41 -30.62
C GLY A 1030 3.82 -28.93 -30.64
N ILE A 1031 2.85 -29.85 -30.63
CA ILE A 1031 1.42 -29.48 -30.52
C ILE A 1031 1.16 -28.77 -29.19
N GLN A 1032 1.67 -29.32 -28.08
CA GLN A 1032 1.38 -28.76 -26.75
C GLN A 1032 2.04 -27.41 -26.50
N GLY A 1033 3.30 -27.25 -26.90
CA GLY A 1033 4.00 -25.97 -26.78
C GLY A 1033 3.32 -24.88 -27.60
N ALA A 1034 2.83 -25.22 -28.80
CA ALA A 1034 2.17 -24.26 -29.68
C ALA A 1034 0.73 -23.91 -29.25
N LEU A 1035 0.05 -24.79 -28.51
CA LEU A 1035 -1.38 -24.67 -28.22
C LEU A 1035 -1.69 -24.50 -26.72
N TRP A 1036 -0.69 -24.07 -25.93
CA TRP A 1036 -0.83 -23.91 -24.48
C TRP A 1036 -1.87 -22.87 -24.08
N ALA A 1037 -1.83 -21.72 -24.74
CA ALA A 1037 -2.73 -20.58 -24.54
C ALA A 1037 -3.26 -20.11 -25.90
N VAL A 1038 -3.85 -21.02 -26.67
CA VAL A 1038 -4.37 -20.74 -28.01
C VAL A 1038 -5.88 -20.50 -27.97
N THR A 1039 -6.32 -19.38 -28.51
CA THR A 1039 -7.75 -19.07 -28.66
C THR A 1039 -8.23 -19.25 -30.10
N THR A 1040 -7.34 -19.24 -31.09
CA THR A 1040 -7.66 -19.37 -32.53
C THR A 1040 -7.80 -20.82 -32.97
N PRO A 1041 -8.44 -21.11 -34.13
CA PRO A 1041 -8.53 -22.48 -34.66
C PRO A 1041 -7.17 -23.19 -34.74
N VAL A 1042 -7.13 -24.45 -34.29
CA VAL A 1042 -5.93 -25.30 -34.43
C VAL A 1042 -5.52 -25.45 -35.90
N PRO A 1043 -4.27 -25.13 -36.26
CA PRO A 1043 -3.74 -25.37 -37.60
C PRO A 1043 -3.83 -26.84 -38.05
N LYS A 1044 -4.15 -27.06 -39.33
CA LYS A 1044 -4.23 -28.41 -39.93
C LYS A 1044 -2.97 -29.24 -39.68
N THR A 1045 -1.78 -28.63 -39.74
CA THR A 1045 -0.49 -29.30 -39.50
C THR A 1045 -0.41 -30.00 -38.14
N TYR A 1046 -1.01 -29.43 -37.10
CA TYR A 1046 -1.07 -30.05 -35.78
C TYR A 1046 -2.09 -31.19 -35.72
N GLY A 1047 -3.23 -31.04 -36.40
CA GLY A 1047 -4.18 -32.14 -36.60
C GLY A 1047 -3.55 -33.34 -37.32
N ASP A 1048 -2.82 -33.09 -38.41
CA ASP A 1048 -2.09 -34.14 -39.15
C ASP A 1048 -0.99 -34.76 -38.28
N SER A 1049 -0.24 -33.94 -37.52
CA SER A 1049 0.81 -34.43 -36.61
C SER A 1049 0.25 -35.32 -35.50
N TYR A 1050 -0.91 -34.99 -34.94
CA TYR A 1050 -1.60 -35.84 -33.97
C TYR A 1050 -1.99 -37.20 -34.58
N VAL A 1051 -2.56 -37.20 -35.79
CA VAL A 1051 -2.94 -38.45 -36.49
C VAL A 1051 -1.71 -39.33 -36.74
N ILE A 1052 -0.59 -38.74 -37.19
CA ILE A 1052 0.67 -39.44 -37.42
C ILE A 1052 1.22 -39.99 -36.09
N ALA A 1053 1.34 -39.15 -35.07
CA ALA A 1053 1.88 -39.54 -33.76
C ALA A 1053 1.05 -40.68 -33.14
N ARG A 1054 -0.28 -40.57 -33.18
CA ARG A 1054 -1.18 -41.62 -32.68
C ARG A 1054 -0.96 -42.95 -33.40
N LYS A 1055 -0.90 -42.93 -34.74
CA LYS A 1055 -0.66 -44.14 -35.56
C LYS A 1055 0.69 -44.78 -35.23
N GLN A 1056 1.75 -43.98 -35.19
CA GLN A 1056 3.10 -44.45 -34.88
C GLN A 1056 3.20 -44.98 -33.45
N PHE A 1057 2.56 -44.31 -32.49
CA PHE A 1057 2.53 -44.71 -31.10
C PHE A 1057 1.78 -46.03 -30.89
N THR A 1058 0.66 -46.26 -31.58
CA THR A 1058 -0.04 -47.56 -31.53
C THR A 1058 0.87 -48.71 -31.96
N ALA A 1059 1.64 -48.54 -33.04
CA ALA A 1059 2.61 -49.53 -33.48
C ALA A 1059 3.76 -49.71 -32.47
N LEU A 1060 4.31 -48.60 -31.96
CA LEU A 1060 5.38 -48.62 -30.95
C LEU A 1060 4.98 -49.34 -29.67
N MET A 1061 3.75 -49.14 -29.19
CA MET A 1061 3.26 -49.81 -27.97
C MET A 1061 3.15 -51.33 -28.12
N ALA A 1062 2.86 -51.84 -29.32
CA ALA A 1062 2.85 -53.28 -29.56
C ALA A 1062 4.28 -53.85 -29.48
N ASP A 1063 5.24 -53.16 -30.09
CA ASP A 1063 6.66 -53.54 -30.06
C ASP A 1063 7.24 -53.44 -28.65
N LEU A 1064 6.91 -52.38 -27.90
CA LEU A 1064 7.38 -52.17 -26.52
C LEU A 1064 6.87 -53.25 -25.56
N LYS A 1065 5.61 -53.70 -25.71
CA LYS A 1065 5.07 -54.82 -24.93
C LYS A 1065 5.83 -56.12 -25.21
N LYS A 1066 6.15 -56.37 -26.48
CA LYS A 1066 6.95 -57.53 -26.88
C LYS A 1066 8.37 -57.47 -26.30
N ALA A 1067 8.97 -56.28 -26.24
CA ALA A 1067 10.25 -56.06 -25.58
C ALA A 1067 10.18 -56.33 -24.07
N ASP A 1068 9.16 -55.82 -23.36
CA ASP A 1068 8.96 -56.13 -21.92
C ASP A 1068 8.78 -57.63 -21.68
N GLU A 1069 7.98 -58.32 -22.50
CA GLU A 1069 7.84 -59.78 -22.44
C GLU A 1069 9.19 -60.50 -22.64
N SER A 1070 10.01 -60.03 -23.58
CA SER A 1070 11.33 -60.60 -23.85
C SER A 1070 12.31 -60.39 -22.68
N VAL A 1071 12.28 -59.20 -22.05
CA VAL A 1071 13.06 -58.92 -20.83
C VAL A 1071 12.62 -59.83 -19.68
N ARG A 1072 11.31 -59.99 -19.44
CA ARG A 1072 10.79 -60.89 -18.39
C ARG A 1072 11.16 -62.35 -18.62
N GLN A 1073 11.13 -62.81 -19.87
CA GLN A 1073 11.57 -64.17 -20.21
C GLN A 1073 13.06 -64.35 -19.89
N LEU A 1074 13.90 -63.35 -20.21
CA LEU A 1074 15.33 -63.39 -19.91
C LEU A 1074 15.61 -63.37 -18.40
N GLU A 1075 14.85 -62.59 -17.62
CA GLU A 1075 14.91 -62.61 -16.16
C GLU A 1075 14.49 -63.96 -15.57
N GLY A 1076 13.51 -64.64 -16.16
CA GLY A 1076 13.14 -66.00 -15.79
C GLY A 1076 14.28 -67.00 -16.01
N VAL A 1077 15.07 -66.83 -17.07
CA VAL A 1077 16.28 -67.64 -17.33
C VAL A 1077 17.35 -67.38 -16.28
N LEU A 1078 17.58 -66.12 -15.90
CA LEU A 1078 18.54 -65.74 -14.83
C LEU A 1078 18.19 -66.38 -13.49
N GLU A 1079 16.91 -66.39 -13.13
CA GLU A 1079 16.43 -67.02 -11.90
C GLU A 1079 16.67 -68.53 -11.91
N GLN A 1080 16.38 -69.21 -13.02
CA GLN A 1080 16.66 -70.64 -13.18
C GLN A 1080 18.16 -70.97 -13.11
N GLN A 1081 19.02 -70.01 -13.47
CA GLN A 1081 20.46 -70.18 -13.55
C GLN A 1081 21.23 -69.63 -12.34
N GLY A 1082 20.52 -69.14 -11.30
CA GLY A 1082 21.11 -68.73 -10.03
C GLY A 1082 21.83 -67.38 -10.07
N ALA A 1083 21.46 -66.47 -10.97
CA ALA A 1083 22.05 -65.12 -11.01
C ALA A 1083 21.63 -64.29 -9.78
N PRO A 1084 22.46 -63.33 -9.32
CA PRO A 1084 22.07 -62.39 -8.28
C PRO A 1084 20.78 -61.62 -8.60
N TYR A 1085 20.08 -61.16 -7.56
CA TYR A 1085 18.83 -60.40 -7.70
C TYR A 1085 19.02 -59.14 -8.55
N THR A 1086 18.05 -58.88 -9.42
CA THR A 1086 17.92 -57.61 -10.17
C THR A 1086 16.57 -56.96 -9.83
N PRO A 1087 16.50 -55.63 -9.61
CA PRO A 1087 15.27 -54.89 -9.38
C PRO A 1087 14.17 -55.23 -10.40
N GLY A 1088 12.96 -55.53 -9.91
CA GLY A 1088 11.81 -55.90 -10.74
C GLY A 1088 11.63 -57.40 -10.97
N ARG A 1089 12.65 -58.23 -10.69
CA ARG A 1089 12.55 -59.70 -10.71
C ARG A 1089 11.86 -60.21 -9.44
N TRP A 1090 10.97 -61.19 -9.54
CA TRP A 1090 10.31 -61.80 -8.38
C TRP A 1090 11.13 -63.01 -7.89
N PRO A 1091 11.39 -63.17 -6.58
CA PRO A 1091 12.08 -64.34 -6.06
C PRO A 1091 11.12 -65.54 -6.04
N GLU A 1092 11.23 -66.42 -7.04
CA GLU A 1092 10.35 -67.59 -7.17
C GLU A 1092 10.87 -68.81 -6.41
N LYS A 1093 12.15 -68.83 -6.05
CA LYS A 1093 12.77 -69.87 -5.21
C LYS A 1093 13.57 -69.22 -4.09
N TRP A 1094 13.18 -69.51 -2.85
CA TRP A 1094 13.84 -69.05 -1.63
C TRP A 1094 14.17 -70.25 -0.74
#